data_AF-A0A183CKZ1-F1
#
_entry.id   AF-A0A183CKZ1-F1
#
_cell.length_a   1.000
_cell.length_b   1.000
_cell.length_c   1.000
_cell.angle_alpha   90.00
_cell.angle_beta   90.00
_cell.angle_gamma   90.00
#
_symmetry.space_group_name_H-M   'P 1'
#
loop_
_entity.id
_entity.type
_entity.pdbx_description
1 polymer ?
#
loop_
_entity_poly.entity_id
_entity_poly.type
_entity_poly.pdbx_seq_one_letter_code
_entity_poly.pdbx_strand_id
1 'polypeptide(L)'
;MVGKEMENSTATEQDEEHQNWLMKQDLAKLDPTNLTPLTEEVISRQATINIGTIGHVAHGKSTLVKAISGVHTVKFKNELERNITIKLGYANAKIYRCSNIKCPRPHCYRSAGSSTPDRFPCERPNCGGEFVCVRHVSFVDCPGHDILMATMLNGAAVMDAALLLVAGNEPCPQPQTSEHLAAVEIMKLKHLLILQNKIDLINESQAKDQHDQIKSFVEGTVADSAPIIPISAQLKYNIDVICEYLCKKVPIPPRDFTSSARLIVVRSFDVNKPGSEVENLKGGVAGGSILKGILRVGQEIEVRPGIVTKSADGSVQCRPIYSRIVSLFAEQNLLQYAVPGGLIGVGTQIDPTICRGDRLVGHVLGAVGTLPDIFTDIEVSYHLLRRLLGVRTEAGKKAAKVGKLTKGEVLMVNIGSLSTGGRVIAVKGDAAKISLTDPICTENDQQSVVRVDIAQVAANRPVEDFYSASKCLSSNAFLFGVFDGHGGAACARHVCTRLIDYLCCSALEKHRVVQIPVGEQLHWLGVSAPHSLPQENDENHQRNVREFHKKCSGTSATTVRSSIQSAFLALDEDISKGAMPDHNGRICRMSVNVAASGSCALVVHVRKNNLHVANVGDSSAVLGVCLPNGLIARQLTRPHTSENVDEIHRLKSAHPAAENRTILRGDRLLGELYPLRAFGDVRYKWPLELQKVVLEPLGMPAPSHLFSPPYLTALPEVFYHQLTSNDHFLVLASDGLWEFLDPDTAVRLVHDHTLGTQTLNDFQPEAQHSLGEILGALETRKLGHASKPLDENSATHLIRSALGGCSGGTELQYARLEESLMLPPGMARNYRDDITVMVLHFKTT
;
A
#
# COMPACT_ATOMS: atom_id res chain seq x y z
N MET A 1 -20.12 15.97 -55.81
CA MET A 1 -21.57 15.63 -55.76
C MET A 1 -21.68 14.24 -56.35
N VAL A 2 -21.63 13.16 -55.57
CA VAL A 2 -22.67 12.71 -54.63
C VAL A 2 -21.97 12.17 -53.39
N GLY A 3 -22.11 12.87 -52.27
CA GLY A 3 -21.90 12.30 -50.95
C GLY A 3 -23.26 11.81 -50.47
N LYS A 4 -23.37 10.52 -50.16
CA LYS A 4 -24.46 9.93 -49.40
C LYS A 4 -24.04 8.56 -48.87
N GLU A 5 -24.24 8.42 -47.56
CA GLU A 5 -24.55 7.16 -46.87
C GLU A 5 -23.42 6.11 -46.79
N MET A 6 -22.34 6.47 -46.07
CA MET A 6 -21.70 5.49 -45.17
C MET A 6 -22.34 5.67 -43.80
N GLU A 7 -23.48 5.02 -43.60
CA GLU A 7 -24.06 4.85 -42.27
C GLU A 7 -23.09 4.05 -41.41
N ASN A 8 -22.70 4.64 -40.28
CA ASN A 8 -22.11 3.92 -39.17
C ASN A 8 -23.04 2.77 -38.82
N SER A 9 -22.59 1.53 -38.98
CA SER A 9 -23.21 0.35 -38.37
C SER A 9 -22.93 0.35 -36.86
N THR A 10 -23.47 1.35 -36.17
CA THR A 10 -23.66 1.36 -34.73
C THR A 10 -24.69 0.30 -34.35
N ALA A 11 -24.53 -0.27 -33.15
CA ALA A 11 -25.32 -1.34 -32.56
C ALA A 11 -26.78 -1.39 -33.07
N THR A 12 -27.19 -2.58 -33.54
CA THR A 12 -28.55 -2.87 -34.02
C THR A 12 -29.61 -2.28 -33.07
N GLU A 13 -30.46 -1.40 -33.58
CA GLU A 13 -31.58 -0.76 -32.85
C GLU A 13 -32.46 -1.78 -32.07
N GLN A 14 -32.46 -3.04 -32.50
CA GLN A 14 -33.15 -4.17 -31.87
C GLN A 14 -32.62 -4.55 -30.47
N ASP A 15 -31.32 -4.34 -30.19
CA ASP A 15 -30.73 -4.66 -28.87
C ASP A 15 -30.99 -3.56 -27.84
N GLU A 16 -31.15 -2.30 -28.27
CA GLU A 16 -31.52 -1.19 -27.40
C GLU A 16 -33.01 -1.24 -26.98
N GLU A 17 -33.90 -1.66 -27.88
CA GLU A 17 -35.34 -1.83 -27.56
C GLU A 17 -35.60 -2.88 -26.46
N HIS A 18 -34.75 -3.91 -26.35
CA HIS A 18 -34.90 -4.99 -25.37
C HIS A 18 -34.47 -4.64 -23.94
N GLN A 19 -33.91 -3.44 -23.68
CA GLN A 19 -33.39 -3.03 -22.37
C GLN A 19 -33.88 -1.65 -21.90
N ASN A 20 -35.05 -1.20 -22.36
CA ASN A 20 -35.62 0.12 -22.03
C ASN A 20 -35.84 0.39 -20.53
N TRP A 21 -35.82 -0.65 -19.69
CA TRP A 21 -35.95 -0.53 -18.22
C TRP A 21 -34.62 -0.31 -17.47
N LEU A 22 -33.48 -0.29 -18.17
CA LEU A 22 -32.16 0.04 -17.60
C LEU A 22 -31.82 1.50 -17.88
N MET A 23 -31.19 2.18 -16.92
CA MET A 23 -30.78 3.59 -17.06
C MET A 23 -29.82 3.77 -18.24
N LYS A 24 -30.05 4.76 -19.11
CA LYS A 24 -29.19 5.01 -20.29
C LYS A 24 -27.85 5.63 -19.88
N GLN A 25 -26.78 5.25 -20.56
CA GLN A 25 -25.44 5.82 -20.39
C GLN A 25 -25.12 6.76 -21.55
N ASP A 26 -24.97 8.06 -21.28
CA ASP A 26 -24.66 9.07 -22.29
C ASP A 26 -23.17 9.44 -22.26
N LEU A 27 -22.42 9.15 -23.33
CA LEU A 27 -20.99 9.50 -23.42
C LEU A 27 -20.73 11.02 -23.38
N ALA A 28 -21.66 11.83 -23.87
CA ALA A 28 -21.52 13.29 -23.94
C ALA A 28 -21.66 14.00 -22.58
N LYS A 29 -22.37 13.37 -21.62
CA LYS A 29 -22.58 13.92 -20.27
C LYS A 29 -21.59 13.36 -19.25
N LEU A 30 -20.69 12.48 -19.68
CA LEU A 30 -19.78 11.76 -18.82
C LEU A 30 -18.69 12.69 -18.26
N ASP A 31 -18.79 13.02 -16.98
CA ASP A 31 -17.71 13.67 -16.22
C ASP A 31 -17.06 12.66 -15.24
N PRO A 32 -15.81 12.22 -15.50
CA PRO A 32 -15.10 11.27 -14.65
C PRO A 32 -14.89 11.72 -13.21
N THR A 33 -14.94 13.02 -12.92
CA THR A 33 -14.66 13.56 -11.57
C THR A 33 -15.86 13.43 -10.62
N ASN A 34 -17.08 13.44 -11.16
CA ASN A 34 -18.32 13.35 -10.38
C ASN A 34 -18.85 11.91 -10.25
N LEU A 35 -18.25 10.96 -10.98
CA LEU A 35 -18.64 9.56 -10.95
C LEU A 35 -18.21 8.88 -9.65
N THR A 36 -19.16 8.19 -9.05
CA THR A 36 -18.87 7.23 -7.98
C THR A 36 -19.27 5.82 -8.43
N PRO A 37 -18.70 4.75 -7.85
CA PRO A 37 -19.13 3.39 -8.15
C PRO A 37 -20.64 3.17 -7.92
N LEU A 38 -21.24 3.93 -7.00
CA LEU A 38 -22.64 3.79 -6.62
C LEU A 38 -23.62 4.66 -7.44
N THR A 39 -23.14 5.33 -8.49
CA THR A 39 -24.00 6.12 -9.37
C THR A 39 -25.06 5.22 -10.01
N GLU A 40 -26.32 5.66 -10.06
CA GLU A 40 -27.43 4.82 -10.53
C GLU A 40 -27.21 4.28 -11.96
N GLU A 41 -26.66 5.12 -12.87
CA GLU A 41 -26.31 4.74 -14.25
C GLU A 41 -25.26 3.61 -14.33
N VAL A 42 -24.40 3.53 -13.32
CA VAL A 42 -23.35 2.50 -13.21
C VAL A 42 -23.96 1.22 -12.63
N ILE A 43 -24.56 1.28 -11.45
CA ILE A 43 -25.12 0.10 -10.76
C ILE A 43 -26.17 -0.61 -11.65
N SER A 44 -26.99 0.16 -12.37
CA SER A 44 -28.03 -0.37 -13.25
C SER A 44 -27.48 -1.37 -14.27
N ARG A 45 -26.31 -1.08 -14.87
CA ARG A 45 -25.79 -1.85 -16.01
C ARG A 45 -24.59 -2.73 -15.68
N GLN A 46 -23.73 -2.34 -14.76
CA GLN A 46 -22.47 -3.04 -14.49
C GLN A 46 -22.22 -3.32 -13.00
N ALA A 47 -21.49 -4.40 -12.73
CA ALA A 47 -21.01 -4.72 -11.40
C ALA A 47 -19.79 -3.86 -11.04
N THR A 48 -19.67 -3.48 -9.76
CA THR A 48 -18.63 -2.55 -9.30
C THR A 48 -17.62 -3.20 -8.36
N ILE A 49 -17.91 -4.42 -7.89
CA ILE A 49 -17.10 -5.17 -6.94
C ILE A 49 -17.02 -6.63 -7.37
N ASN A 50 -15.84 -7.22 -7.25
CA ASN A 50 -15.59 -8.63 -7.54
C ASN A 50 -15.53 -9.45 -6.25
N ILE A 51 -16.38 -10.46 -6.13
CA ILE A 51 -16.47 -11.35 -4.98
C ILE A 51 -16.10 -12.76 -5.40
N GLY A 52 -15.04 -13.31 -4.83
CA GLY A 52 -14.62 -14.68 -5.09
C GLY A 52 -15.38 -15.70 -4.27
N THR A 53 -15.65 -16.88 -4.82
CA THR A 53 -16.03 -18.06 -4.02
C THR A 53 -14.88 -19.05 -3.98
N ILE A 54 -14.42 -19.38 -2.77
CA ILE A 54 -13.29 -20.29 -2.52
C ILE A 54 -13.70 -21.42 -1.58
N GLY A 55 -12.95 -22.53 -1.59
CA GLY A 55 -13.23 -23.72 -0.79
C GLY A 55 -13.07 -25.03 -1.59
N HIS A 56 -13.19 -26.17 -0.91
CA HIS A 56 -13.03 -27.50 -1.52
C HIS A 56 -14.00 -27.73 -2.69
N VAL A 57 -13.64 -28.61 -3.63
CA VAL A 57 -14.41 -28.89 -4.87
C VAL A 57 -15.89 -29.19 -4.56
N ALA A 58 -16.17 -30.02 -3.56
CA ALA A 58 -17.51 -30.51 -3.24
C ALA A 58 -18.35 -29.58 -2.34
N HIS A 59 -17.83 -28.41 -1.93
CA HIS A 59 -18.54 -27.54 -0.99
C HIS A 59 -19.71 -26.74 -1.59
N GLY A 60 -19.98 -26.87 -2.89
CA GLY A 60 -21.15 -26.27 -3.53
C GLY A 60 -20.99 -24.78 -3.91
N LYS A 61 -19.77 -24.36 -4.27
CA LYS A 61 -19.44 -22.99 -4.71
C LYS A 61 -20.32 -22.52 -5.88
N SER A 62 -20.34 -23.29 -6.96
CA SER A 62 -21.13 -22.98 -8.16
C SER A 62 -22.64 -22.98 -7.88
N THR A 63 -23.12 -23.86 -6.99
CA THR A 63 -24.54 -23.87 -6.56
C THR A 63 -24.91 -22.60 -5.80
N LEU A 64 -24.03 -22.10 -4.93
CA LEU A 64 -24.24 -20.83 -4.24
C LEU A 64 -24.28 -19.66 -5.22
N VAL A 65 -23.33 -19.59 -6.15
CA VAL A 65 -23.31 -18.53 -7.17
C VAL A 65 -24.61 -18.55 -7.97
N LYS A 66 -25.10 -19.73 -8.37
CA LYS A 66 -26.40 -19.90 -9.02
C LYS A 66 -27.58 -19.48 -8.13
N ALA A 67 -27.53 -19.76 -6.83
CA ALA A 67 -28.58 -19.37 -5.89
C ALA A 67 -28.72 -17.85 -5.78
N ILE A 68 -27.59 -17.13 -5.80
CA ILE A 68 -27.54 -15.67 -5.67
C ILE A 68 -27.85 -14.97 -7.01
N SER A 69 -27.14 -15.35 -8.07
CA SER A 69 -27.20 -14.69 -9.39
C SER A 69 -28.29 -15.23 -10.32
N GLY A 70 -28.74 -16.47 -10.12
CA GLY A 70 -29.57 -17.19 -11.08
C GLY A 70 -28.80 -17.77 -12.27
N VAL A 71 -27.50 -17.51 -12.39
CA VAL A 71 -26.66 -17.88 -13.53
C VAL A 71 -25.89 -19.17 -13.25
N HIS A 72 -25.83 -20.07 -14.23
CA HIS A 72 -25.00 -21.27 -14.15
C HIS A 72 -23.57 -20.96 -14.60
N THR A 73 -22.59 -21.15 -13.70
CA THR A 73 -21.18 -20.85 -13.98
C THR A 73 -20.51 -21.90 -14.86
N VAL A 74 -20.98 -23.15 -14.81
CA VAL A 74 -20.47 -24.25 -15.64
C VAL A 74 -21.10 -24.18 -17.03
N LYS A 75 -20.29 -23.86 -18.04
CA LYS A 75 -20.75 -23.64 -19.43
C LYS A 75 -20.20 -24.66 -20.42
N PHE A 76 -19.07 -25.29 -20.12
CA PHE A 76 -18.41 -26.20 -21.07
C PHE A 76 -18.87 -27.64 -20.87
N LYS A 77 -19.01 -28.38 -21.98
CA LYS A 77 -19.41 -29.80 -21.97
C LYS A 77 -18.49 -30.66 -21.10
N ASN A 78 -17.18 -30.46 -21.21
CA ASN A 78 -16.18 -31.19 -20.41
C ASN A 78 -16.30 -30.92 -18.90
N GLU A 79 -16.74 -29.72 -18.51
CA GLU A 79 -16.95 -29.37 -17.11
C GLU A 79 -18.24 -30.01 -16.58
N LEU A 80 -19.30 -30.03 -17.41
CA LEU A 80 -20.57 -30.71 -17.10
C LEU A 80 -20.38 -32.22 -16.92
N GLU A 81 -19.59 -32.86 -17.78
CA GLU A 81 -19.32 -34.30 -17.70
C GLU A 81 -18.51 -34.67 -16.44
N ARG A 82 -17.60 -33.80 -16.00
CA ARG A 82 -16.73 -34.04 -14.83
C ARG A 82 -17.27 -33.48 -13.52
N ASN A 83 -18.35 -32.68 -13.56
CA ASN A 83 -18.90 -31.94 -12.42
C ASN A 83 -17.86 -31.11 -11.65
N ILE A 84 -16.85 -30.58 -12.35
CA ILE A 84 -15.83 -29.68 -11.79
C ILE A 84 -15.71 -28.43 -12.65
N THR A 85 -15.58 -27.28 -12.00
CA THR A 85 -15.22 -26.03 -12.64
C THR A 85 -13.74 -26.08 -13.01
N ILE A 86 -13.40 -25.95 -14.30
CA ILE A 86 -12.02 -25.96 -14.78
C ILE A 86 -11.55 -24.54 -15.00
N LYS A 87 -12.36 -23.74 -15.69
CA LYS A 87 -12.06 -22.33 -15.95
C LYS A 87 -12.81 -21.45 -14.96
N LEU A 88 -12.31 -20.23 -14.75
CA LEU A 88 -13.01 -19.24 -13.91
C LEU A 88 -14.44 -19.03 -14.41
N GLY A 89 -15.41 -19.26 -13.53
CA GLY A 89 -16.83 -19.01 -13.77
C GLY A 89 -17.19 -17.60 -13.36
N TYR A 90 -18.04 -16.94 -14.15
CA TYR A 90 -18.48 -15.57 -13.87
C TYR A 90 -19.99 -15.47 -13.85
N ALA A 91 -20.51 -14.72 -12.89
CA ALA A 91 -21.92 -14.41 -12.77
C ALA A 91 -22.12 -13.07 -12.09
N ASN A 92 -22.94 -12.20 -12.67
CA ASN A 92 -23.28 -10.93 -12.07
C ASN A 92 -24.63 -11.04 -11.33
N ALA A 93 -24.79 -10.30 -10.24
CA ALA A 93 -26.01 -10.27 -9.45
C ALA A 93 -26.31 -8.86 -8.96
N LYS A 94 -27.58 -8.46 -9.05
CA LYS A 94 -28.10 -7.24 -8.43
C LYS A 94 -28.65 -7.57 -7.05
N ILE A 95 -28.26 -6.76 -6.07
CA ILE A 95 -28.75 -6.84 -4.69
C ILE A 95 -29.71 -5.67 -4.47
N TYR A 96 -30.92 -6.03 -4.05
CA TYR A 96 -32.01 -5.11 -3.81
C TYR A 96 -32.30 -4.98 -2.33
N ARG A 97 -32.77 -3.80 -1.95
CA ARG A 97 -33.32 -3.52 -0.62
C ARG A 97 -34.73 -2.96 -0.74
N CYS A 98 -35.64 -3.46 0.08
CA CYS A 98 -36.99 -2.92 0.15
C CYS A 98 -36.97 -1.48 0.68
N SER A 99 -37.66 -0.57 0.01
CA SER A 99 -37.80 0.83 0.44
C SER A 99 -38.61 0.98 1.74
N ASN A 100 -39.46 0.01 2.06
CA ASN A 100 -40.25 0.03 3.29
C ASN A 100 -39.44 -0.41 4.51
N ILE A 101 -39.24 0.53 5.45
CA ILE A 101 -38.52 0.33 6.71
C ILE A 101 -39.22 -0.70 7.62
N LYS A 102 -40.54 -0.91 7.47
CA LYS A 102 -41.30 -1.90 8.25
C LYS A 102 -41.09 -3.34 7.78
N CYS A 103 -40.36 -3.55 6.68
CA CYS A 103 -40.00 -4.90 6.23
C CYS A 103 -38.99 -5.52 7.20
N PRO A 104 -39.28 -6.66 7.85
CA PRO A 104 -38.40 -7.25 8.84
C PRO A 104 -37.12 -7.79 8.19
N ARG A 105 -36.02 -7.70 8.94
CA ARG A 105 -34.75 -8.35 8.60
C ARG A 105 -34.87 -9.86 8.88
N PRO A 106 -34.30 -10.75 8.05
CA PRO A 106 -33.40 -10.49 6.91
C PRO A 106 -34.09 -10.32 5.53
N HIS A 107 -35.37 -10.69 5.40
CA HIS A 107 -36.12 -10.71 4.12
C HIS A 107 -36.29 -9.36 3.40
N CYS A 108 -35.87 -8.25 4.01
CA CYS A 108 -35.81 -6.94 3.38
C CYS A 108 -34.74 -6.83 2.26
N TYR A 109 -33.84 -7.82 2.13
CA TYR A 109 -32.86 -7.92 1.05
C TYR A 109 -33.20 -9.07 0.10
N ARG A 110 -32.91 -8.86 -1.18
CA ARG A 110 -33.09 -9.89 -2.21
C ARG A 110 -31.99 -9.79 -3.26
N SER A 111 -31.57 -10.93 -3.80
CA SER A 111 -30.72 -10.99 -5.00
C SER A 111 -31.52 -11.40 -6.24
N ALA A 112 -31.12 -10.88 -7.39
CA ALA A 112 -31.58 -11.36 -8.68
C ALA A 112 -30.48 -11.19 -9.75
N GLY A 113 -30.68 -11.79 -10.91
CA GLY A 113 -29.74 -11.69 -12.03
C GLY A 113 -29.68 -10.28 -12.63
N SER A 114 -28.64 -10.00 -13.41
CA SER A 114 -28.33 -8.67 -13.93
C SER A 114 -29.36 -8.08 -14.89
N SER A 115 -30.15 -8.93 -15.55
CA SER A 115 -31.19 -8.53 -16.50
C SER A 115 -32.47 -8.01 -15.84
N THR A 116 -32.62 -8.19 -14.52
CA THR A 116 -33.79 -7.72 -13.78
C THR A 116 -33.86 -6.19 -13.72
N PRO A 117 -35.08 -5.61 -13.72
CA PRO A 117 -35.27 -4.16 -13.65
C PRO A 117 -34.79 -3.62 -12.29
N ASP A 118 -34.31 -2.37 -12.29
CA ASP A 118 -33.70 -1.76 -11.10
C ASP A 118 -34.68 -1.55 -9.94
N ARG A 119 -35.99 -1.53 -10.26
CA ARG A 119 -37.08 -1.39 -9.30
C ARG A 119 -38.19 -2.38 -9.63
N PHE A 120 -38.68 -3.09 -8.62
CA PHE A 120 -39.84 -3.98 -8.75
C PHE A 120 -40.61 -4.08 -7.42
N PRO A 121 -41.92 -4.39 -7.44
CA PRO A 121 -42.72 -4.42 -6.22
C PRO A 121 -42.29 -5.55 -5.27
N CYS A 122 -42.38 -5.31 -3.97
CA CYS A 122 -42.12 -6.34 -2.97
C CYS A 122 -43.23 -7.41 -3.01
N GLU A 123 -42.85 -8.67 -3.23
CA GLU A 123 -43.79 -9.81 -3.31
C GLU A 123 -44.54 -10.11 -2.00
N ARG A 124 -44.14 -9.47 -0.88
CA ARG A 124 -44.71 -9.78 0.42
C ARG A 124 -46.11 -9.14 0.57
N PRO A 125 -47.14 -9.92 0.94
CA PRO A 125 -48.45 -9.36 1.21
C PRO A 125 -48.35 -8.32 2.34
N ASN A 126 -48.99 -7.16 2.14
CA ASN A 126 -49.00 -6.00 3.05
C ASN A 126 -47.72 -5.16 3.15
N CYS A 127 -46.73 -5.36 2.26
CA CYS A 127 -45.49 -4.58 2.33
C CYS A 127 -45.56 -3.25 1.55
N GLY A 128 -46.34 -3.13 0.47
CA GLY A 128 -46.59 -1.89 -0.29
C GLY A 128 -45.34 -1.14 -0.84
N GLY A 129 -44.13 -1.59 -0.51
CA GLY A 129 -42.87 -0.99 -0.92
C GLY A 129 -42.27 -1.70 -2.13
N GLU A 130 -41.23 -1.08 -2.67
CA GLU A 130 -40.51 -1.55 -3.86
C GLU A 130 -39.09 -1.96 -3.48
N PHE A 131 -38.60 -3.00 -4.12
CA PHE A 131 -37.19 -3.39 -4.09
C PHE A 131 -36.41 -2.45 -5.00
N VAL A 132 -35.45 -1.72 -4.44
CA VAL A 132 -34.55 -0.81 -5.17
C VAL A 132 -33.16 -1.42 -5.21
N CYS A 133 -32.52 -1.40 -6.37
CA CYS A 133 -31.15 -1.87 -6.52
C CYS A 133 -30.19 -1.01 -5.70
N VAL A 134 -29.46 -1.62 -4.77
CA VAL A 134 -28.47 -0.95 -3.92
C VAL A 134 -27.05 -1.26 -4.37
N ARG A 135 -26.82 -2.47 -4.88
CA ARG A 135 -25.51 -2.93 -5.31
C ARG A 135 -25.60 -3.87 -6.50
N HIS A 136 -24.57 -3.86 -7.31
CA HIS A 136 -24.37 -4.81 -8.38
C HIS A 136 -22.99 -5.45 -8.19
N VAL A 137 -22.99 -6.76 -7.95
CA VAL A 137 -21.79 -7.52 -7.60
C VAL A 137 -21.48 -8.54 -8.70
N SER A 138 -20.20 -8.79 -8.91
CA SER A 138 -19.70 -9.79 -9.84
C SER A 138 -19.09 -10.93 -9.03
N PHE A 139 -19.58 -12.16 -9.23
CA PHE A 139 -19.05 -13.35 -8.61
C PHE A 139 -18.00 -14.02 -9.51
N VAL A 140 -16.86 -14.34 -8.91
CA VAL A 140 -15.77 -15.10 -9.52
C VAL A 140 -15.75 -16.48 -8.87
N ASP A 141 -16.26 -17.48 -9.60
CA ASP A 141 -16.26 -18.87 -9.17
C ASP A 141 -14.91 -19.51 -9.46
N CYS A 142 -14.10 -19.66 -8.41
CA CYS A 142 -12.79 -20.27 -8.50
C CYS A 142 -12.86 -21.80 -8.45
N PRO A 143 -12.06 -22.49 -9.28
CA PRO A 143 -11.90 -23.93 -9.17
C PRO A 143 -11.30 -24.26 -7.80
N GLY A 144 -11.79 -25.33 -7.18
CA GLY A 144 -11.33 -25.75 -5.85
C GLY A 144 -10.40 -26.96 -5.86
N HIS A 145 -9.92 -27.38 -7.04
CA HIS A 145 -9.10 -28.58 -7.22
C HIS A 145 -7.61 -28.19 -7.15
N ASP A 146 -6.78 -29.01 -6.51
CA ASP A 146 -5.33 -28.78 -6.31
C ASP A 146 -4.55 -28.52 -7.62
N ILE A 147 -4.83 -29.27 -8.69
CA ILE A 147 -4.22 -29.07 -10.02
C ILE A 147 -4.54 -27.68 -10.61
N LEU A 148 -5.63 -27.04 -10.19
CA LEU A 148 -6.14 -25.78 -10.74
C LEU A 148 -5.83 -24.56 -9.86
N MET A 149 -4.87 -24.68 -8.95
CA MET A 149 -4.46 -23.60 -8.07
C MET A 149 -3.94 -22.36 -8.82
N ALA A 150 -3.27 -22.55 -9.96
CA ALA A 150 -2.86 -21.42 -10.81
C ALA A 150 -4.07 -20.58 -11.27
N THR A 151 -5.14 -21.24 -11.71
CA THR A 151 -6.39 -20.59 -12.10
C THR A 151 -7.07 -19.91 -10.92
N MET A 152 -7.03 -20.50 -9.72
CA MET A 152 -7.56 -19.89 -8.50
C MET A 152 -6.80 -18.62 -8.14
N LEU A 153 -5.46 -18.63 -8.18
CA LEU A 153 -4.62 -17.47 -7.92
C LEU A 153 -4.86 -16.34 -8.93
N ASN A 154 -5.04 -16.67 -10.21
CA ASN A 154 -5.38 -15.69 -11.25
C ASN A 154 -6.73 -15.01 -10.98
N GLY A 155 -7.70 -15.77 -10.45
CA GLY A 155 -8.98 -15.23 -10.00
C GLY A 155 -8.83 -14.37 -8.74
N ALA A 156 -8.03 -14.83 -7.77
CA ALA A 156 -7.79 -14.13 -6.50
C ALA A 156 -7.18 -12.75 -6.68
N ALA A 157 -6.32 -12.57 -7.68
CA ALA A 157 -5.71 -11.27 -8.01
C ALA A 157 -6.73 -10.18 -8.41
N VAL A 158 -7.95 -10.57 -8.80
CA VAL A 158 -9.00 -9.67 -9.30
C VAL A 158 -10.12 -9.43 -8.28
N MET A 159 -10.16 -10.24 -7.22
CA MET A 159 -11.18 -10.18 -6.18
C MET A 159 -10.96 -9.01 -5.23
N ASP A 160 -12.06 -8.42 -4.78
CA ASP A 160 -12.06 -7.39 -3.72
C ASP A 160 -12.47 -7.99 -2.36
N ALA A 161 -13.29 -9.05 -2.41
CA ALA A 161 -13.75 -9.80 -1.25
C ALA A 161 -13.84 -11.30 -1.58
N ALA A 162 -13.82 -12.16 -0.57
CA ALA A 162 -13.91 -13.61 -0.75
C ALA A 162 -14.95 -14.26 0.18
N LEU A 163 -15.64 -15.25 -0.37
CA LEU A 163 -16.57 -16.14 0.33
C LEU A 163 -15.90 -17.51 0.49
N LEU A 164 -15.56 -17.87 1.73
CA LEU A 164 -15.01 -19.18 2.06
C LEU A 164 -16.16 -20.15 2.36
N LEU A 165 -16.41 -21.10 1.46
CA LEU A 165 -17.42 -22.14 1.68
C LEU A 165 -16.81 -23.36 2.36
N VAL A 166 -17.47 -23.83 3.42
CA VAL A 166 -17.17 -25.06 4.15
C VAL A 166 -18.43 -25.92 4.18
N ALA A 167 -18.35 -27.19 3.78
CA ALA A 167 -19.52 -28.07 3.78
C ALA A 167 -19.77 -28.70 5.15
N GLY A 168 -21.01 -28.59 5.63
CA GLY A 168 -21.53 -29.10 6.90
C GLY A 168 -21.19 -30.55 7.23
N ASN A 169 -21.24 -31.38 6.20
CA ASN A 169 -21.09 -32.83 6.29
C ASN A 169 -19.63 -33.31 6.29
N GLU A 170 -18.65 -32.42 6.16
CA GLU A 170 -17.22 -32.75 6.11
C GLU A 170 -16.48 -32.13 7.31
N PRO A 171 -15.45 -32.80 7.87
CA PRO A 171 -14.67 -32.22 8.96
C PRO A 171 -13.83 -31.03 8.46
N CYS A 172 -13.66 -30.03 9.33
CA CYS A 172 -12.82 -28.85 9.08
C CYS A 172 -11.60 -28.90 10.02
N PRO A 173 -10.37 -28.64 9.55
CA PRO A 173 -9.98 -28.14 8.22
C PRO A 173 -9.74 -29.23 7.16
N GLN A 174 -10.13 -28.94 5.92
CA GLN A 174 -9.68 -29.68 4.74
C GLN A 174 -8.40 -29.05 4.17
N PRO A 175 -7.47 -29.83 3.60
CA PRO A 175 -6.21 -29.30 3.04
C PRO A 175 -6.39 -28.21 1.96
N GLN A 176 -7.42 -28.33 1.12
CA GLN A 176 -7.74 -27.33 0.09
C GLN A 176 -8.33 -26.05 0.70
N THR A 177 -9.06 -26.15 1.81
CA THR A 177 -9.62 -24.99 2.51
C THR A 177 -8.50 -24.15 3.12
N SER A 178 -7.47 -24.79 3.69
CA SER A 178 -6.30 -24.08 4.21
C SER A 178 -5.41 -23.49 3.12
N GLU A 179 -5.26 -24.18 1.99
CA GLU A 179 -4.53 -23.66 0.83
C GLU A 179 -5.19 -22.39 0.26
N HIS A 180 -6.51 -22.43 0.05
CA HIS A 180 -7.24 -21.26 -0.44
C HIS A 180 -7.22 -20.09 0.55
N LEU A 181 -7.33 -20.36 1.86
CA LEU A 181 -7.26 -19.31 2.88
C LEU A 181 -5.88 -18.64 2.90
N ALA A 182 -4.80 -19.43 2.82
CA ALA A 182 -3.45 -18.90 2.75
C ALA A 182 -3.20 -18.09 1.46
N ALA A 183 -3.73 -18.55 0.32
CA ALA A 183 -3.66 -17.79 -0.93
C ALA A 183 -4.35 -16.42 -0.81
N VAL A 184 -5.51 -16.36 -0.17
CA VAL A 184 -6.25 -15.11 0.07
C VAL A 184 -5.53 -14.19 1.07
N GLU A 185 -4.86 -14.76 2.08
CA GLU A 185 -4.02 -14.02 3.02
C GLU A 185 -2.81 -13.38 2.32
N ILE A 186 -2.13 -14.12 1.43
CA ILE A 186 -1.01 -13.60 0.63
C ILE A 186 -1.46 -12.45 -0.28
N MET A 187 -2.66 -12.55 -0.85
CA MET A 187 -3.27 -11.50 -1.67
C MET A 187 -3.81 -10.32 -0.84
N LYS A 188 -3.72 -10.38 0.50
CA LYS A 188 -4.10 -9.33 1.45
C LYS A 188 -5.57 -8.89 1.35
N LEU A 189 -6.47 -9.80 1.01
CA LEU A 189 -7.90 -9.50 1.03
C LEU A 189 -8.38 -9.37 2.48
N LYS A 190 -8.95 -8.22 2.83
CA LYS A 190 -9.41 -7.92 4.19
C LYS A 190 -10.84 -8.39 4.46
N HIS A 191 -11.66 -8.48 3.40
CA HIS A 191 -13.09 -8.76 3.50
C HIS A 191 -13.37 -10.21 3.17
N LEU A 192 -13.38 -11.05 4.21
CA LEU A 192 -13.76 -12.46 4.11
C LEU A 192 -15.11 -12.70 4.80
N LEU A 193 -15.89 -13.59 4.21
CA LEU A 193 -17.11 -14.13 4.81
C LEU A 193 -17.07 -15.65 4.75
N ILE A 194 -17.32 -16.30 5.88
CA ILE A 194 -17.29 -17.76 5.96
C ILE A 194 -18.72 -18.27 5.87
N LEU A 195 -18.95 -19.23 4.99
CA LEU A 195 -20.26 -19.81 4.71
C LEU A 195 -20.24 -21.31 5.02
N GLN A 196 -21.01 -21.70 6.02
CA GLN A 196 -21.23 -23.11 6.37
C GLN A 196 -22.39 -23.62 5.51
N ASN A 197 -22.08 -24.34 4.43
CA ASN A 197 -23.05 -24.81 3.44
C ASN A 197 -23.51 -26.25 3.71
N LYS A 198 -24.60 -26.70 3.08
CA LYS A 198 -25.18 -28.05 3.26
C LYS A 198 -25.63 -28.36 4.68
N ILE A 199 -26.09 -27.34 5.42
CA ILE A 199 -26.67 -27.52 6.75
C ILE A 199 -27.93 -28.39 6.73
N ASP A 200 -28.57 -28.53 5.58
CA ASP A 200 -29.74 -29.40 5.35
C ASP A 200 -29.44 -30.90 5.51
N LEU A 201 -28.17 -31.32 5.48
CA LEU A 201 -27.75 -32.72 5.60
C LEU A 201 -27.31 -33.12 7.02
N ILE A 202 -27.19 -32.17 7.94
CA ILE A 202 -26.61 -32.40 9.28
C ILE A 202 -27.56 -32.00 10.40
N ASN A 203 -27.35 -32.59 11.57
CA ASN A 203 -28.10 -32.25 12.78
C ASN A 203 -27.55 -30.97 13.43
N GLU A 204 -28.35 -30.32 14.28
CA GLU A 204 -27.97 -29.07 14.96
C GLU A 204 -26.70 -29.21 15.81
N SER A 205 -26.53 -30.34 16.51
CA SER A 205 -25.32 -30.61 17.31
C SER A 205 -24.06 -30.65 16.43
N GLN A 206 -24.11 -31.41 15.34
CA GLN A 206 -23.01 -31.51 14.37
C GLN A 206 -22.70 -30.15 13.72
N ALA A 207 -23.72 -29.33 13.45
CA ALA A 207 -23.54 -27.99 12.90
C ALA A 207 -22.80 -27.07 13.88
N LYS A 208 -23.10 -27.15 15.18
CA LYS A 208 -22.39 -26.41 16.24
C LYS A 208 -20.96 -26.89 16.41
N ASP A 209 -20.76 -28.21 16.49
CA ASP A 209 -19.41 -28.79 16.61
C ASP A 209 -18.51 -28.34 15.45
N GLN A 210 -19.05 -28.33 14.23
CA GLN A 210 -18.32 -27.87 13.07
C GLN A 210 -18.10 -26.35 13.08
N HIS A 211 -19.05 -25.56 13.56
CA HIS A 211 -18.86 -24.12 13.73
C HIS A 211 -17.67 -23.82 14.65
N ASP A 212 -17.53 -24.57 15.74
CA ASP A 212 -16.39 -24.44 16.66
C ASP A 212 -15.06 -24.91 16.03
N GLN A 213 -15.10 -25.96 15.20
CA GLN A 213 -13.94 -26.36 14.39
C GLN A 213 -13.50 -25.27 13.40
N ILE A 214 -14.45 -24.61 12.73
CA ILE A 214 -14.14 -23.49 11.82
C ILE A 214 -13.54 -22.33 12.62
N LYS A 215 -14.12 -22.00 13.77
CA LYS A 215 -13.65 -20.91 14.62
C LYS A 215 -12.23 -21.13 15.13
N SER A 216 -11.93 -22.33 15.62
CA SER A 216 -10.57 -22.71 16.04
C SER A 216 -9.57 -22.77 14.88
N PHE A 217 -10.04 -23.07 13.66
CA PHE A 217 -9.21 -23.05 12.46
C PHE A 217 -8.83 -21.64 12.00
N VAL A 218 -9.73 -20.66 12.12
CA VAL A 218 -9.48 -19.28 11.70
C VAL A 218 -8.77 -18.42 12.75
N GLU A 219 -8.70 -18.90 13.98
CA GLU A 219 -8.01 -18.22 15.08
C GLU A 219 -6.54 -17.94 14.71
N GLY A 220 -6.13 -16.67 14.81
CA GLY A 220 -4.78 -16.22 14.44
C GLY A 220 -4.55 -15.96 12.95
N THR A 221 -5.58 -16.08 12.11
CA THR A 221 -5.53 -15.69 10.68
C THR A 221 -6.26 -14.36 10.44
N VAL A 222 -6.13 -13.79 9.23
CA VAL A 222 -6.89 -12.60 8.80
C VAL A 222 -8.42 -12.80 8.89
N ALA A 223 -8.89 -14.05 8.87
CA ALA A 223 -10.30 -14.42 8.94
C ALA A 223 -10.85 -14.54 10.37
N ASP A 224 -10.09 -14.24 11.42
CA ASP A 224 -10.54 -14.36 12.82
C ASP A 224 -11.77 -13.49 13.13
N SER A 225 -11.84 -12.30 12.53
CA SER A 225 -12.98 -11.39 12.66
C SER A 225 -14.13 -11.68 11.67
N ALA A 226 -13.98 -12.68 10.79
CA ALA A 226 -14.96 -12.99 9.75
C ALA A 226 -16.17 -13.73 10.34
N PRO A 227 -17.41 -13.32 10.01
CA PRO A 227 -18.59 -14.04 10.49
C PRO A 227 -18.77 -15.35 9.75
N ILE A 228 -19.32 -16.32 10.47
CA ILE A 228 -19.70 -17.64 9.94
C ILE A 228 -21.22 -17.66 9.79
N ILE A 229 -21.72 -17.76 8.55
CA ILE A 229 -23.15 -17.81 8.25
C ILE A 229 -23.54 -19.23 7.80
N PRO A 230 -24.47 -19.90 8.51
CA PRO A 230 -25.01 -21.18 8.08
C PRO A 230 -26.03 -20.98 6.95
N ILE A 231 -25.84 -21.70 5.85
CA ILE A 231 -26.63 -21.56 4.63
C ILE A 231 -26.96 -22.92 4.01
N SER A 232 -28.04 -22.97 3.22
CA SER A 232 -28.30 -24.06 2.28
C SER A 232 -28.44 -23.47 0.88
N ALA A 233 -27.38 -23.62 0.07
CA ALA A 233 -27.36 -23.09 -1.30
C ALA A 233 -28.42 -23.77 -2.20
N GLN A 234 -28.70 -25.06 -1.98
CA GLN A 234 -29.64 -25.83 -2.78
C GLN A 234 -31.09 -25.36 -2.56
N LEU A 235 -31.46 -25.18 -1.29
CA LEU A 235 -32.81 -24.75 -0.89
C LEU A 235 -32.98 -23.22 -0.89
N LYS A 236 -31.90 -22.47 -1.11
CA LYS A 236 -31.84 -21.01 -1.06
C LYS A 236 -32.23 -20.39 0.29
N TYR A 237 -31.93 -21.07 1.39
CA TYR A 237 -32.10 -20.52 2.74
C TYR A 237 -30.92 -19.62 3.13
N ASN A 238 -31.21 -18.54 3.87
CA ASN A 238 -30.27 -17.54 4.39
C ASN A 238 -29.44 -16.79 3.33
N ILE A 239 -29.84 -16.83 2.06
CA ILE A 239 -29.19 -16.06 0.98
C ILE A 239 -29.41 -14.55 1.17
N ASP A 240 -30.56 -14.16 1.73
CA ASP A 240 -30.89 -12.80 2.12
C ASP A 240 -29.95 -12.24 3.21
N VAL A 241 -29.51 -13.08 4.16
CA VAL A 241 -28.51 -12.70 5.17
C VAL A 241 -27.15 -12.40 4.52
N ILE A 242 -26.74 -13.20 3.52
CA ILE A 242 -25.51 -12.93 2.74
C ILE A 242 -25.63 -11.57 2.04
N CYS A 243 -26.76 -11.32 1.38
CA CYS A 243 -27.00 -10.05 0.67
C CYS A 243 -26.96 -8.85 1.61
N GLU A 244 -27.54 -8.97 2.81
CA GLU A 244 -27.45 -7.96 3.85
C GLU A 244 -26.00 -7.70 4.28
N TYR A 245 -25.25 -8.77 4.53
CA TYR A 245 -23.86 -8.68 4.98
C TYR A 245 -22.98 -8.00 3.93
N LEU A 246 -23.10 -8.42 2.67
CA LEU A 246 -22.39 -7.80 1.56
C LEU A 246 -22.69 -6.30 1.50
N CYS A 247 -23.96 -5.90 1.62
CA CYS A 247 -24.35 -4.49 1.59
C CYS A 247 -23.84 -3.64 2.77
N LYS A 248 -23.69 -4.21 3.96
CA LYS A 248 -23.36 -3.46 5.18
C LYS A 248 -21.88 -3.48 5.55
N LYS A 249 -21.20 -4.62 5.34
CA LYS A 249 -19.87 -4.88 5.92
C LYS A 249 -18.75 -4.91 4.89
N VAL A 250 -19.06 -5.18 3.63
CA VAL A 250 -18.08 -5.11 2.54
C VAL A 250 -18.17 -3.71 1.91
N PRO A 251 -17.23 -2.79 2.15
CA PRO A 251 -17.17 -1.53 1.44
C PRO A 251 -16.73 -1.74 -0.02
N ILE A 252 -17.07 -0.79 -0.89
CA ILE A 252 -16.51 -0.77 -2.25
C ILE A 252 -15.11 -0.14 -2.14
N PRO A 253 -14.06 -0.79 -2.66
CA PRO A 253 -12.72 -0.21 -2.61
C PRO A 253 -12.69 1.11 -3.39
N PRO A 254 -11.91 2.11 -2.94
CA PRO A 254 -11.75 3.35 -3.68
C PRO A 254 -11.10 3.03 -5.04
N ARG A 255 -11.76 3.41 -6.13
CA ARG A 255 -11.29 3.23 -7.50
C ARG A 255 -10.97 4.59 -8.10
N ASP A 256 -9.88 4.64 -8.86
CA ASP A 256 -9.52 5.85 -9.61
C ASP A 256 -10.14 5.80 -11.01
N PHE A 257 -11.03 6.76 -11.29
CA PHE A 257 -11.70 6.93 -12.58
C PHE A 257 -10.95 7.88 -13.52
N THR A 258 -10.03 8.70 -13.00
CA THR A 258 -9.35 9.78 -13.73
C THR A 258 -8.07 9.33 -14.40
N SER A 259 -7.38 8.35 -13.82
CA SER A 259 -6.19 7.73 -14.41
C SER A 259 -6.46 7.11 -15.78
N SER A 260 -5.39 6.89 -16.54
CA SER A 260 -5.45 6.14 -17.81
C SER A 260 -6.01 4.73 -17.59
N ALA A 261 -6.90 4.33 -18.49
CA ALA A 261 -7.59 3.05 -18.41
C ALA A 261 -6.62 1.86 -18.50
N ARG A 262 -6.73 0.94 -17.54
CA ARG A 262 -5.99 -0.33 -17.52
C ARG A 262 -6.92 -1.48 -17.14
N LEU A 263 -6.98 -2.47 -18.01
CA LEU A 263 -7.73 -3.70 -17.84
C LEU A 263 -6.77 -4.88 -17.85
N ILE A 264 -6.91 -5.78 -16.88
CA ILE A 264 -6.24 -7.07 -16.88
C ILE A 264 -7.15 -8.09 -17.55
N VAL A 265 -6.66 -8.75 -18.60
CA VAL A 265 -7.39 -9.79 -19.32
C VAL A 265 -7.30 -11.08 -18.52
N VAL A 266 -8.44 -11.56 -18.04
CA VAL A 266 -8.54 -12.81 -17.25
C VAL A 266 -9.03 -13.96 -18.12
N ARG A 267 -9.78 -13.66 -19.19
CA ARG A 267 -10.27 -14.63 -20.19
C ARG A 267 -10.23 -14.00 -21.57
N SER A 268 -10.07 -14.82 -22.60
CA SER A 268 -10.28 -14.39 -23.98
C SER A 268 -11.07 -15.44 -24.74
N PHE A 269 -12.00 -14.97 -25.55
CA PHE A 269 -12.91 -15.83 -26.27
C PHE A 269 -13.23 -15.30 -27.66
N ASP A 270 -13.52 -16.27 -28.52
CA ASP A 270 -14.09 -16.06 -29.83
C ASP A 270 -15.62 -16.21 -29.72
N VAL A 271 -16.36 -15.21 -30.18
CA VAL A 271 -17.83 -15.19 -30.16
C VAL A 271 -18.44 -15.75 -31.45
N ASN A 272 -17.62 -16.02 -32.47
CA ASN A 272 -18.08 -16.49 -33.76
C ASN A 272 -18.50 -17.97 -33.68
N LYS A 273 -19.72 -18.25 -34.15
CA LYS A 273 -20.23 -19.63 -34.18
C LYS A 273 -19.66 -20.37 -35.40
N PRO A 274 -19.40 -21.69 -35.30
CA PRO A 274 -19.03 -22.49 -36.47
C PRO A 274 -20.07 -22.35 -37.57
N GLY A 275 -19.62 -22.10 -38.82
CA GLY A 275 -20.50 -21.87 -39.97
C GLY A 275 -20.93 -20.43 -40.20
N SER A 276 -20.39 -19.46 -39.45
CA SER A 276 -20.59 -18.03 -39.73
C SER A 276 -19.88 -17.64 -41.03
N GLU A 277 -20.55 -16.86 -41.88
CA GLU A 277 -19.96 -16.30 -43.09
C GLU A 277 -18.89 -15.26 -42.76
N VAL A 278 -17.92 -15.07 -43.67
CA VAL A 278 -16.78 -14.16 -43.48
C VAL A 278 -17.23 -12.72 -43.24
N GLU A 279 -18.31 -12.29 -43.89
CA GLU A 279 -18.87 -10.94 -43.77
C GLU A 279 -19.48 -10.66 -42.38
N ASN A 280 -19.90 -11.71 -41.67
CA ASN A 280 -20.54 -11.61 -40.36
C ASN A 280 -19.58 -11.89 -39.19
N LEU A 281 -18.28 -12.01 -39.47
CA LEU A 281 -17.29 -12.26 -38.42
C LEU A 281 -17.15 -11.04 -37.52
N LYS A 282 -17.30 -11.28 -36.22
CA LYS A 282 -17.01 -10.32 -35.16
C LYS A 282 -15.56 -10.49 -34.72
N GLY A 283 -14.92 -9.41 -34.30
CA GLY A 283 -13.57 -9.48 -33.73
C GLY A 283 -13.52 -10.22 -32.39
N GLY A 284 -12.31 -10.46 -31.91
CA GLY A 284 -12.05 -11.16 -30.66
C GLY A 284 -12.51 -10.38 -29.43
N VAL A 285 -12.88 -11.11 -28.38
CA VAL A 285 -13.34 -10.51 -27.12
C VAL A 285 -12.34 -10.80 -25.99
N ALA A 286 -11.95 -9.74 -25.30
CA ALA A 286 -11.11 -9.81 -24.10
C ALA A 286 -11.99 -9.58 -22.87
N GLY A 287 -12.14 -10.62 -22.03
CA GLY A 287 -12.86 -10.56 -20.77
C GLY A 287 -11.90 -10.27 -19.62
N GLY A 288 -12.16 -9.21 -18.85
CA GLY A 288 -11.26 -8.80 -17.80
C GLY A 288 -11.88 -7.87 -16.77
N SER A 289 -11.05 -7.45 -15.82
CA SER A 289 -11.42 -6.45 -14.82
C SER A 289 -10.60 -5.19 -15.04
N ILE A 290 -11.27 -4.04 -14.94
CA ILE A 290 -10.62 -2.74 -15.03
C ILE A 290 -10.09 -2.38 -13.65
N LEU A 291 -8.78 -2.12 -13.56
CA LEU A 291 -8.13 -1.72 -12.31
C LEU A 291 -8.27 -0.22 -12.04
N LYS A 292 -8.06 0.59 -13.07
CA LYS A 292 -8.11 2.06 -13.01
C LYS A 292 -8.51 2.64 -14.35
N GLY A 293 -9.06 3.86 -14.31
CA GLY A 293 -9.55 4.60 -15.46
C GLY A 293 -10.83 4.05 -16.07
N ILE A 294 -11.40 4.79 -17.01
CA ILE A 294 -12.66 4.43 -17.69
C ILE A 294 -12.34 4.04 -19.14
N LEU A 295 -12.89 2.90 -19.59
CA LEU A 295 -12.87 2.52 -21.01
C LEU A 295 -14.13 3.01 -21.71
N ARG A 296 -13.98 3.53 -22.94
CA ARG A 296 -15.08 4.05 -23.75
C ARG A 296 -15.22 3.24 -25.04
N VAL A 297 -16.45 3.08 -25.53
CA VAL A 297 -16.69 2.52 -26.87
C VAL A 297 -16.03 3.43 -27.92
N GLY A 298 -15.38 2.83 -28.92
CA GLY A 298 -14.66 3.53 -29.99
C GLY A 298 -13.24 3.98 -29.64
N GLN A 299 -12.79 3.79 -28.40
CA GLN A 299 -11.45 4.14 -27.95
C GLN A 299 -10.38 3.21 -28.57
N GLU A 300 -9.23 3.80 -28.93
CA GLU A 300 -8.06 3.04 -29.36
C GLU A 300 -7.29 2.50 -28.15
N ILE A 301 -6.92 1.23 -28.25
CA ILE A 301 -6.30 0.46 -27.19
C ILE A 301 -5.06 -0.26 -27.70
N GLU A 302 -4.13 -0.50 -26.78
CA GLU A 302 -3.00 -1.40 -26.97
C GLU A 302 -3.09 -2.58 -25.98
N VAL A 303 -2.64 -3.76 -26.43
CA VAL A 303 -2.50 -4.96 -25.60
C VAL A 303 -1.03 -5.32 -25.51
N ARG A 304 -0.50 -5.38 -24.27
CA ARG A 304 0.88 -5.80 -23.96
C ARG A 304 0.87 -7.04 -23.06
N PRO A 305 1.83 -7.97 -23.18
CA PRO A 305 3.03 -7.97 -24.04
C PRO A 305 2.73 -8.14 -25.55
N GLY A 306 1.55 -8.64 -25.92
CA GLY A 306 1.11 -8.75 -27.31
C GLY A 306 1.61 -10.02 -27.99
N ILE A 307 2.03 -9.95 -29.24
CA ILE A 307 2.54 -11.12 -29.97
C ILE A 307 4.01 -11.31 -29.61
N VAL A 308 4.31 -12.50 -29.08
CA VAL A 308 5.66 -12.90 -28.68
C VAL A 308 6.27 -13.75 -29.78
N THR A 309 7.34 -13.26 -30.41
CA THR A 309 8.12 -14.00 -31.41
C THR A 309 9.53 -14.26 -30.88
N LYS A 310 9.96 -15.52 -30.91
CA LYS A 310 11.32 -15.91 -30.55
C LYS A 310 12.18 -15.87 -31.81
N SER A 311 13.21 -15.02 -31.82
CA SER A 311 14.19 -14.97 -32.91
C SER A 311 15.12 -16.19 -32.85
N ALA A 312 15.79 -16.51 -33.95
CA ALA A 312 16.73 -17.65 -34.02
C ALA A 312 17.87 -17.56 -32.98
N ASP A 313 18.22 -16.35 -32.54
CA ASP A 313 19.27 -16.09 -31.54
C ASP A 313 18.81 -16.27 -30.08
N GLY A 314 17.56 -16.70 -29.86
CA GLY A 314 16.97 -16.87 -28.52
C GLY A 314 16.44 -15.58 -27.88
N SER A 315 16.56 -14.43 -28.56
CA SER A 315 15.97 -13.16 -28.10
C SER A 315 14.46 -13.15 -28.30
N VAL A 316 13.74 -12.73 -27.26
CA VAL A 316 12.28 -12.62 -27.26
C VAL A 316 11.89 -11.22 -27.73
N GLN A 317 11.29 -11.11 -28.92
CA GLN A 317 10.72 -9.85 -29.40
C GLN A 317 9.21 -9.84 -29.09
N CYS A 318 8.76 -8.79 -28.42
CA CYS A 318 7.35 -8.56 -28.09
C CYS A 318 6.81 -7.42 -28.95
N ARG A 319 5.75 -7.68 -29.72
CA ARG A 319 5.06 -6.65 -30.51
C ARG A 319 3.69 -6.38 -29.92
N PRO A 320 3.40 -5.15 -29.45
CA PRO A 320 2.08 -4.82 -28.92
C PRO A 320 1.01 -4.92 -30.00
N ILE A 321 -0.21 -5.31 -29.60
CA ILE A 321 -1.35 -5.37 -30.52
C ILE A 321 -2.15 -4.08 -30.34
N TYR A 322 -2.33 -3.33 -31.42
CA TYR A 322 -3.21 -2.16 -31.43
C TYR A 322 -4.59 -2.56 -31.96
N SER A 323 -5.63 -2.04 -31.32
CA SER A 323 -7.01 -2.30 -31.73
C SER A 323 -7.93 -1.16 -31.29
N ARG A 324 -9.21 -1.28 -31.63
CA ARG A 324 -10.27 -0.35 -31.24
C ARG A 324 -11.38 -1.12 -30.54
N ILE A 325 -11.95 -0.51 -29.51
CA ILE A 325 -13.11 -1.05 -28.79
C ILE A 325 -14.36 -0.87 -29.66
N VAL A 326 -15.01 -1.99 -30.01
CA VAL A 326 -16.27 -2.01 -30.78
C VAL A 326 -17.46 -1.99 -29.84
N SER A 327 -17.41 -2.75 -28.75
CA SER A 327 -18.53 -2.90 -27.82
C SER A 327 -18.04 -3.26 -26.43
N LEU A 328 -18.78 -2.85 -25.40
CA LEU A 328 -18.52 -3.23 -24.01
C LEU A 328 -19.76 -3.95 -23.46
N PHE A 329 -19.56 -5.13 -22.85
CA PHE A 329 -20.63 -5.94 -22.27
C PHE A 329 -20.35 -6.26 -20.81
N ALA A 330 -21.35 -6.04 -19.95
CA ALA A 330 -21.42 -6.65 -18.63
C ALA A 330 -22.49 -7.74 -18.64
N GLU A 331 -22.06 -9.00 -18.79
CA GLU A 331 -22.94 -10.15 -18.99
C GLU A 331 -23.84 -10.00 -20.23
N GLN A 332 -25.11 -9.61 -20.07
CA GLN A 332 -26.06 -9.36 -21.16
C GLN A 332 -26.30 -7.85 -21.40
N ASN A 333 -25.80 -6.99 -20.52
CA ASN A 333 -26.05 -5.56 -20.57
C ASN A 333 -25.01 -4.88 -21.46
N LEU A 334 -25.49 -4.08 -22.42
CA LEU A 334 -24.62 -3.25 -23.26
C LEU A 334 -24.19 -1.99 -22.50
N LEU A 335 -22.90 -1.66 -22.58
CA LEU A 335 -22.28 -0.50 -21.92
C LEU A 335 -21.70 0.46 -22.96
N GLN A 336 -21.85 1.77 -22.72
CA GLN A 336 -21.21 2.81 -23.52
C GLN A 336 -19.85 3.20 -22.95
N TYR A 337 -19.73 3.17 -21.62
CA TYR A 337 -18.46 3.27 -20.90
C TYR A 337 -18.41 2.26 -19.77
N ALA A 338 -17.21 1.80 -19.47
CA ALA A 338 -16.94 0.79 -18.48
C ALA A 338 -16.08 1.39 -17.36
N VAL A 339 -16.50 1.18 -16.11
CA VAL A 339 -15.79 1.71 -14.94
C VAL A 339 -14.92 0.64 -14.28
N PRO A 340 -13.93 1.04 -13.45
CA PRO A 340 -13.16 0.09 -12.64
C PRO A 340 -14.02 -0.77 -11.73
N GLY A 341 -13.65 -2.05 -11.63
CA GLY A 341 -14.41 -3.07 -10.92
C GLY A 341 -15.31 -3.90 -11.84
N GLY A 342 -15.86 -4.97 -11.29
CA GLY A 342 -16.65 -5.93 -12.06
C GLY A 342 -15.82 -6.69 -13.10
N LEU A 343 -16.51 -7.48 -13.91
CA LEU A 343 -15.96 -8.21 -15.05
C LEU A 343 -16.66 -7.77 -16.31
N ILE A 344 -15.86 -7.37 -17.30
CA ILE A 344 -16.33 -6.70 -18.51
C ILE A 344 -15.76 -7.42 -19.72
N GLY A 345 -16.64 -7.73 -20.67
CA GLY A 345 -16.29 -8.24 -21.99
C GLY A 345 -16.04 -7.08 -22.93
N VAL A 346 -14.78 -6.86 -23.28
CA VAL A 346 -14.36 -5.85 -24.26
C VAL A 346 -14.31 -6.49 -25.64
N GLY A 347 -15.28 -6.15 -26.48
CA GLY A 347 -15.29 -6.51 -27.89
C GLY A 347 -14.31 -5.62 -28.65
N THR A 348 -13.33 -6.25 -29.31
CA THR A 348 -12.25 -5.56 -30.01
C THR A 348 -12.25 -5.91 -31.49
N GLN A 349 -11.49 -5.17 -32.30
CA GLN A 349 -11.21 -5.52 -33.69
C GLN A 349 -10.00 -6.48 -33.84
N ILE A 350 -9.56 -7.10 -32.74
CA ILE A 350 -8.47 -8.08 -32.78
C ILE A 350 -8.93 -9.33 -33.55
N ASP A 351 -8.01 -9.96 -34.29
CA ASP A 351 -8.28 -11.21 -34.97
C ASP A 351 -8.79 -12.29 -33.98
N PRO A 352 -9.96 -12.92 -34.23
CA PRO A 352 -10.51 -13.95 -33.35
C PRO A 352 -9.57 -15.11 -33.05
N THR A 353 -8.63 -15.43 -33.95
CA THR A 353 -7.64 -16.50 -33.76
C THR A 353 -6.67 -16.24 -32.60
N ILE A 354 -6.40 -14.97 -32.30
CA ILE A 354 -5.55 -14.56 -31.18
C ILE A 354 -6.31 -14.68 -29.86
N CYS A 355 -7.61 -14.43 -29.85
CA CYS A 355 -8.45 -14.53 -28.65
C CYS A 355 -8.97 -15.96 -28.38
N ARG A 356 -8.75 -16.90 -29.31
CA ARG A 356 -9.26 -18.26 -29.19
C ARG A 356 -8.53 -19.03 -28.09
N GLY A 357 -9.30 -19.63 -27.18
CA GLY A 357 -8.78 -20.58 -26.19
C GLY A 357 -7.96 -19.93 -25.07
N ASP A 358 -8.33 -18.72 -24.63
CA ASP A 358 -7.71 -18.05 -23.49
C ASP A 358 -6.22 -17.66 -23.69
N ARG A 359 -5.79 -17.43 -24.93
CA ARG A 359 -4.40 -17.05 -25.26
C ARG A 359 -3.97 -15.67 -24.75
N LEU A 360 -4.91 -14.73 -24.59
CA LEU A 360 -4.62 -13.39 -24.06
C LEU A 360 -4.72 -13.30 -22.52
N VAL A 361 -4.87 -14.42 -21.82
CA VAL A 361 -4.93 -14.39 -20.35
C VAL A 361 -3.62 -13.84 -19.77
N GLY A 362 -3.74 -12.96 -18.78
CA GLY A 362 -2.61 -12.28 -18.15
C GLY A 362 -2.06 -11.09 -18.93
N HIS A 363 -2.58 -10.79 -20.12
CA HIS A 363 -2.22 -9.58 -20.85
C HIS A 363 -2.88 -8.35 -20.23
N VAL A 364 -2.23 -7.20 -20.41
CA VAL A 364 -2.74 -5.90 -19.97
C VAL A 364 -3.21 -5.14 -21.20
N LEU A 365 -4.46 -4.68 -21.14
CA LEU A 365 -5.10 -3.85 -22.15
C LEU A 365 -5.25 -2.43 -21.59
N GLY A 366 -4.88 -1.41 -22.37
CA GLY A 366 -5.03 -0.03 -21.93
C GLY A 366 -4.99 0.96 -23.08
N ALA A 367 -5.03 2.24 -22.76
CA ALA A 367 -4.90 3.30 -23.75
C ALA A 367 -3.49 3.28 -24.38
N VAL A 368 -3.42 3.58 -25.68
CA VAL A 368 -2.18 3.58 -26.46
C VAL A 368 -1.10 4.44 -25.80
N GLY A 369 0.08 3.85 -25.55
CA GLY A 369 1.25 4.53 -24.98
C GLY A 369 1.24 4.69 -23.47
N THR A 370 0.25 4.13 -22.76
CA THR A 370 0.11 4.31 -21.29
C THR A 370 0.45 3.06 -20.48
N LEU A 371 0.67 1.92 -21.16
CA LEU A 371 0.96 0.65 -20.52
C LEU A 371 2.42 0.55 -20.04
N PRO A 372 2.66 -0.24 -18.97
CA PRO A 372 3.99 -0.41 -18.40
C PRO A 372 4.93 -1.23 -19.31
N ASP A 373 6.19 -1.31 -18.89
CA ASP A 373 7.26 -2.00 -19.61
C ASP A 373 7.08 -3.53 -19.58
N ILE A 374 7.77 -4.19 -20.51
CA ILE A 374 7.72 -5.64 -20.69
C ILE A 374 9.03 -6.25 -20.14
N PHE A 375 8.91 -7.26 -19.28
CA PHE A 375 10.03 -7.94 -18.65
C PHE A 375 10.06 -9.42 -19.04
N THR A 376 11.24 -9.90 -19.44
CA THR A 376 11.52 -11.33 -19.63
C THR A 376 12.18 -11.95 -18.41
N ASP A 377 12.99 -11.16 -17.70
CA ASP A 377 13.64 -11.56 -16.45
C ASP A 377 13.14 -10.66 -15.32
N ILE A 378 12.86 -11.26 -14.17
CA ILE A 378 12.42 -10.54 -12.98
C ILE A 378 13.30 -10.89 -11.79
N GLU A 379 13.47 -9.93 -10.89
CA GLU A 379 14.08 -10.14 -9.58
C GLU A 379 12.98 -10.01 -8.53
N VAL A 380 12.76 -11.07 -7.76
CA VAL A 380 11.67 -11.15 -6.78
C VAL A 380 12.19 -11.43 -5.40
N SER A 381 11.64 -10.76 -4.40
CA SER A 381 11.75 -11.18 -3.01
C SER A 381 10.72 -12.27 -2.75
N TYR A 382 11.13 -13.39 -2.17
CA TYR A 382 10.26 -14.53 -1.89
C TYR A 382 10.28 -14.89 -0.40
N HIS A 383 9.14 -15.32 0.11
CA HIS A 383 9.01 -15.88 1.45
C HIS A 383 8.45 -17.29 1.35
N LEU A 384 9.12 -18.24 2.00
CA LEU A 384 8.69 -19.63 2.01
C LEU A 384 7.77 -19.88 3.20
N LEU A 385 6.66 -20.56 2.95
CA LEU A 385 5.80 -21.05 4.02
C LEU A 385 6.53 -22.12 4.84
N ARG A 386 6.27 -22.16 6.15
CA ARG A 386 6.96 -23.12 7.06
C ARG A 386 6.62 -24.58 6.75
N ARG A 387 5.45 -24.83 6.18
CA ARG A 387 4.89 -26.16 5.89
C ARG A 387 4.27 -26.15 4.49
N LEU A 388 4.32 -27.30 3.81
CA LEU A 388 3.57 -27.51 2.58
C LEU A 388 2.07 -27.48 2.88
N LEU A 389 1.33 -26.66 2.13
CA LEU A 389 -0.12 -26.61 2.15
C LEU A 389 -0.68 -27.62 1.12
N GLY A 390 -1.93 -28.04 1.28
CA GLY A 390 -2.63 -28.90 0.30
C GLY A 390 -2.26 -30.40 0.31
N VAL A 391 -1.11 -30.80 0.87
CA VAL A 391 -0.69 -32.22 0.88
C VAL A 391 -1.32 -32.97 2.06
N ARG A 392 -2.08 -34.04 1.77
CA ARG A 392 -2.56 -34.98 2.79
C ARG A 392 -1.39 -35.83 3.31
N THR A 393 -0.97 -35.58 4.55
CA THR A 393 -0.12 -36.53 5.28
C THR A 393 -0.99 -37.67 5.82
N GLU A 394 -0.51 -38.91 5.71
CA GLU A 394 -1.08 -40.04 6.45
C GLU A 394 -1.17 -39.69 7.95
N ALA A 395 -2.25 -40.12 8.60
CA ALA A 395 -2.54 -39.79 9.99
C ALA A 395 -1.33 -40.12 10.89
N GLY A 396 -0.71 -39.08 11.47
CA GLY A 396 0.40 -39.20 12.42
C GLY A 396 1.78 -38.71 11.93
N LYS A 397 1.99 -38.41 10.63
CA LYS A 397 3.24 -37.79 10.15
C LYS A 397 3.11 -36.26 10.10
N LYS A 398 4.10 -35.54 10.64
CA LYS A 398 4.16 -34.06 10.56
C LYS A 398 4.25 -33.63 9.09
N ALA A 399 3.54 -32.56 8.72
CA ALA A 399 3.60 -31.94 7.40
C ALA A 399 5.06 -31.66 6.99
N ALA A 400 5.41 -32.02 5.75
CA ALA A 400 6.76 -31.84 5.23
C ALA A 400 7.15 -30.36 5.16
N LYS A 401 8.39 -30.08 5.54
CA LYS A 401 8.98 -28.73 5.54
C LYS A 401 9.31 -28.32 4.10
N VAL A 402 9.06 -27.05 3.75
CA VAL A 402 9.38 -26.49 2.43
C VAL A 402 10.89 -26.35 2.29
N GLY A 403 11.45 -26.87 1.19
CA GLY A 403 12.86 -26.71 0.83
C GLY A 403 13.17 -25.30 0.31
N LYS A 404 14.44 -24.88 0.39
CA LYS A 404 14.88 -23.61 -0.22
C LYS A 404 14.95 -23.76 -1.75
N LEU A 405 14.75 -22.64 -2.46
CA LEU A 405 14.85 -22.59 -3.92
C LEU A 405 16.27 -22.91 -4.38
N THR A 406 16.39 -23.68 -5.46
CA THR A 406 17.67 -24.06 -6.06
C THR A 406 17.88 -23.43 -7.43
N LYS A 407 19.14 -23.17 -7.80
CA LYS A 407 19.47 -22.63 -9.13
C LYS A 407 19.16 -23.68 -10.21
N GLY A 408 18.51 -23.24 -11.29
CA GLY A 408 18.09 -24.09 -12.40
C GLY A 408 16.72 -24.76 -12.21
N GLU A 409 16.10 -24.58 -11.05
CA GLU A 409 14.75 -25.07 -10.77
C GLU A 409 13.71 -24.36 -11.65
N VAL A 410 12.74 -25.12 -12.16
CA VAL A 410 11.63 -24.59 -12.94
C VAL A 410 10.42 -24.47 -12.03
N LEU A 411 9.97 -23.24 -11.82
CA LEU A 411 8.85 -22.89 -10.97
C LEU A 411 7.69 -22.40 -11.81
N MET A 412 6.47 -22.59 -11.32
CA MET A 412 5.30 -21.89 -11.85
C MET A 412 5.17 -20.57 -11.10
N VAL A 413 5.27 -19.45 -11.81
CA VAL A 413 5.19 -18.12 -11.22
C VAL A 413 3.88 -17.48 -11.65
N ASN A 414 3.08 -17.05 -10.68
CA ASN A 414 1.84 -16.31 -10.91
C ASN A 414 2.09 -14.84 -10.59
N ILE A 415 1.91 -13.97 -11.58
CA ILE A 415 2.11 -12.53 -11.46
C ILE A 415 0.83 -11.84 -11.94
N GLY A 416 0.09 -11.27 -10.99
CA GLY A 416 -1.28 -10.81 -11.26
C GLY A 416 -2.15 -11.97 -11.74
N SER A 417 -2.65 -11.89 -12.98
CA SER A 417 -3.46 -12.95 -13.60
C SER A 417 -2.70 -13.80 -14.64
N LEU A 418 -1.39 -13.58 -14.81
CA LEU A 418 -0.55 -14.39 -15.70
C LEU A 418 0.10 -15.53 -14.93
N SER A 419 -0.04 -16.75 -15.45
CA SER A 419 0.69 -17.93 -14.99
C SER A 419 1.74 -18.30 -16.04
N THR A 420 3.02 -18.21 -15.70
CA THR A 420 4.10 -18.63 -16.61
C THR A 420 5.14 -19.49 -15.89
N GLY A 421 5.84 -20.31 -16.66
CA GLY A 421 6.99 -21.06 -16.15
C GLY A 421 8.20 -20.14 -16.04
N GLY A 422 8.85 -20.14 -14.88
CA GLY A 422 10.07 -19.39 -14.61
C GLY A 422 11.22 -20.31 -14.25
N ARG A 423 12.41 -20.11 -14.84
CA ARG A 423 13.64 -20.79 -14.43
C ARG A 423 14.43 -19.90 -13.49
N VAL A 424 14.78 -20.43 -12.32
CA VAL A 424 15.61 -19.72 -11.34
C VAL A 424 17.05 -19.61 -11.85
N ILE A 425 17.50 -18.40 -12.18
CA ILE A 425 18.87 -18.13 -12.63
C ILE A 425 19.81 -18.02 -11.43
N ALA A 426 19.38 -17.31 -10.40
CA ALA A 426 20.16 -17.06 -9.20
C ALA A 426 19.25 -16.90 -7.99
N VAL A 427 19.74 -17.34 -6.83
CA VAL A 427 19.10 -17.14 -5.53
C VAL A 427 20.10 -16.40 -4.65
N LYS A 428 19.68 -15.26 -4.08
CA LYS A 428 20.46 -14.39 -3.18
C LYS A 428 19.66 -14.20 -1.89
N GLY A 429 19.92 -15.02 -0.87
CA GLY A 429 19.14 -14.99 0.37
C GLY A 429 17.64 -15.19 0.09
N ASP A 430 16.83 -14.19 0.45
CA ASP A 430 15.38 -14.16 0.22
C ASP A 430 14.98 -13.52 -1.13
N ALA A 431 15.94 -13.24 -2.01
CA ALA A 431 15.69 -12.78 -3.37
C ALA A 431 16.05 -13.86 -4.41
N ALA A 432 15.30 -13.92 -5.51
CA ALA A 432 15.56 -14.82 -6.63
C ALA A 432 15.43 -14.07 -7.96
N LYS A 433 16.40 -14.26 -8.85
CA LYS A 433 16.30 -13.83 -10.25
C LYS A 433 15.72 -14.97 -11.07
N ILE A 434 14.57 -14.74 -11.68
CA ILE A 434 13.81 -15.74 -12.41
C ILE A 434 13.67 -15.28 -13.87
N SER A 435 14.08 -16.14 -14.80
CA SER A 435 13.84 -15.95 -16.23
C SER A 435 12.50 -16.55 -16.60
N LEU A 436 11.63 -15.77 -17.21
CA LEU A 436 10.27 -16.18 -17.53
C LEU A 436 10.22 -16.73 -18.96
N THR A 437 9.40 -17.77 -19.16
CA THR A 437 9.20 -18.37 -20.48
C THR A 437 8.38 -17.45 -21.39
N ASP A 438 7.38 -16.80 -20.79
CA ASP A 438 6.55 -15.79 -21.43
C ASP A 438 6.85 -14.42 -20.82
N PRO A 439 7.04 -13.38 -21.65
CA PRO A 439 7.27 -12.02 -21.19
C PRO A 439 6.03 -11.49 -20.48
N ILE A 440 6.22 -10.59 -19.52
CA ILE A 440 5.12 -10.01 -18.74
C ILE A 440 5.12 -8.51 -18.86
N CYS A 441 3.94 -7.90 -18.80
CA CYS A 441 3.78 -6.47 -18.65
C CYS A 441 3.41 -6.18 -17.20
N THR A 442 4.35 -5.65 -16.42
CA THR A 442 4.10 -5.26 -15.02
C THR A 442 4.70 -3.89 -14.77
N GLU A 443 4.11 -3.15 -13.83
CA GLU A 443 4.71 -1.91 -13.38
C GLU A 443 5.93 -2.23 -12.54
N ASN A 444 7.06 -1.62 -12.88
CA ASN A 444 8.20 -1.57 -11.98
C ASN A 444 7.75 -0.80 -10.75
N ASP A 445 7.58 -1.49 -9.62
CA ASP A 445 7.61 -0.81 -8.33
C ASP A 445 9.08 -0.42 -8.08
N GLN A 446 9.57 0.57 -8.86
CA GLN A 446 10.89 1.18 -8.73
C GLN A 446 10.88 1.96 -7.41
N GLN A 447 10.95 1.22 -6.33
CA GLN A 447 11.22 1.74 -5.00
C GLN A 447 12.71 2.08 -4.99
N SER A 448 13.01 3.36 -4.80
CA SER A 448 14.39 3.86 -4.72
C SER A 448 15.08 3.42 -3.44
N VAL A 449 14.30 3.14 -2.39
CA VAL A 449 14.77 2.63 -1.10
C VAL A 449 14.63 1.11 -1.10
N VAL A 450 15.76 0.41 -0.93
CA VAL A 450 15.83 -1.06 -0.94
C VAL A 450 15.69 -1.62 0.47
N ARG A 451 16.37 -0.98 1.43
CA ARG A 451 16.46 -1.43 2.81
C ARG A 451 16.57 -0.23 3.74
N VAL A 452 15.96 -0.35 4.91
CA VAL A 452 16.04 0.65 5.98
C VAL A 452 16.49 -0.05 7.25
N ASP A 453 17.57 0.46 7.82
CA ASP A 453 18.22 -0.04 9.02
C ASP A 453 18.00 0.98 10.14
N ILE A 454 17.37 0.55 11.25
CA ILE A 454 17.02 1.45 12.36
C ILE A 454 17.56 0.87 13.66
N ALA A 455 18.14 1.72 14.51
CA ALA A 455 18.52 1.37 15.87
C ALA A 455 18.31 2.57 16.81
N GLN A 456 17.94 2.29 18.06
CA GLN A 456 17.72 3.29 19.09
C GLN A 456 18.28 2.81 20.43
N VAL A 457 18.94 3.70 21.17
CA VAL A 457 19.43 3.46 22.53
C VAL A 457 19.02 4.60 23.45
N ALA A 458 18.27 4.28 24.49
CA ALA A 458 17.83 5.26 25.49
C ALA A 458 18.93 5.55 26.52
N ALA A 459 19.18 6.83 26.79
CA ALA A 459 19.79 7.38 27.99
C ALA A 459 18.72 7.78 29.04
N ASN A 460 17.56 8.27 28.58
CA ASN A 460 16.45 8.68 29.42
C ASN A 460 15.45 7.55 29.70
N ARG A 461 14.68 7.65 30.79
CA ARG A 461 13.51 6.80 31.06
C ARG A 461 12.32 7.67 31.48
N PRO A 462 11.29 7.82 30.62
CA PRO A 462 11.14 7.26 29.27
C PRO A 462 12.16 7.83 28.25
N VAL A 463 12.39 7.11 27.15
CA VAL A 463 13.18 7.61 26.01
C VAL A 463 12.50 8.84 25.41
N GLU A 464 13.28 9.89 25.13
CA GLU A 464 12.77 11.14 24.57
C GLU A 464 12.78 11.13 23.04
N ASP A 465 13.76 10.43 22.44
CA ASP A 465 13.82 10.21 21.00
C ASP A 465 12.72 9.30 20.46
N PHE A 466 12.22 9.61 19.26
CA PHE A 466 11.33 8.76 18.49
C PHE A 466 11.74 8.70 17.01
N TYR A 467 11.29 7.66 16.32
CA TYR A 467 11.44 7.55 14.87
C TYR A 467 10.14 7.09 14.23
N SER A 468 9.99 7.43 12.95
CA SER A 468 8.87 6.99 12.12
C SER A 468 9.32 6.65 10.70
N ALA A 469 8.72 5.62 10.13
CA ALA A 469 8.90 5.19 8.76
C ALA A 469 7.53 4.85 8.17
N SER A 470 7.21 5.46 7.04
CA SER A 470 5.89 5.32 6.42
C SER A 470 5.92 5.53 4.90
N LYS A 471 4.85 5.10 4.24
CA LYS A 471 4.59 5.28 2.82
C LYS A 471 3.28 6.02 2.63
N CYS A 472 3.34 7.12 1.90
CA CYS A 472 2.17 7.88 1.47
C CYS A 472 1.56 7.19 0.23
N LEU A 473 0.40 6.55 0.39
CA LEU A 473 -0.26 5.80 -0.69
C LEU A 473 -0.78 6.71 -1.80
N SER A 474 -1.15 7.96 -1.46
CA SER A 474 -1.65 8.91 -2.46
C SER A 474 -0.56 9.36 -3.42
N SER A 475 0.68 9.53 -2.97
CA SER A 475 1.80 10.05 -3.79
C SER A 475 2.88 9.03 -4.12
N ASN A 476 2.78 7.81 -3.57
CA ASN A 476 3.81 6.76 -3.55
C ASN A 476 5.18 7.25 -3.03
N ALA A 477 5.18 8.24 -2.14
CA ALA A 477 6.38 8.75 -1.49
C ALA A 477 6.66 7.98 -0.18
N PHE A 478 7.94 7.78 0.13
CA PHE A 478 8.39 7.31 1.43
C PHE A 478 8.71 8.51 2.32
N LEU A 479 8.28 8.41 3.58
CA LEU A 479 8.47 9.42 4.62
C LEU A 479 9.20 8.75 5.79
N PHE A 480 10.38 9.25 6.11
CA PHE A 480 11.19 8.81 7.24
C PHE A 480 11.43 9.98 8.18
N GLY A 481 11.39 9.75 9.48
CA GLY A 481 11.58 10.80 10.48
C GLY A 481 12.36 10.33 11.68
N VAL A 482 13.30 11.14 12.14
CA VAL A 482 13.96 11.06 13.45
C VAL A 482 13.55 12.30 14.24
N PHE A 483 13.08 12.09 15.46
CA PHE A 483 12.55 13.13 16.33
C PHE A 483 13.28 13.04 17.65
N ASP A 484 14.14 14.01 17.91
CA ASP A 484 14.84 14.15 19.17
C ASP A 484 13.99 15.03 20.10
N GLY A 485 13.83 14.60 21.34
CA GLY A 485 12.95 15.22 22.32
C GLY A 485 13.74 15.82 23.46
N HIS A 486 13.31 16.98 23.95
CA HIS A 486 13.92 17.62 25.10
C HIS A 486 12.88 18.26 26.02
N GLY A 487 13.19 18.30 27.32
CA GLY A 487 12.21 18.74 28.33
C GLY A 487 11.03 17.78 28.46
N GLY A 488 11.20 16.51 28.01
CA GLY A 488 10.22 15.44 28.09
C GLY A 488 9.85 14.82 26.73
N ALA A 489 9.49 13.54 26.76
CA ALA A 489 9.13 12.74 25.58
C ALA A 489 7.79 13.09 24.89
N ALA A 490 6.99 14.01 25.46
CA ALA A 490 5.60 14.21 25.03
C ALA A 490 5.49 14.89 23.66
N CYS A 491 6.25 15.96 23.41
CA CYS A 491 6.28 16.65 22.12
C CYS A 491 6.80 15.74 21.01
N ALA A 492 7.97 15.11 21.19
CA ALA A 492 8.58 14.23 20.19
C ALA A 492 7.65 13.06 19.82
N ARG A 493 6.98 12.44 20.80
CA ARG A 493 5.96 11.41 20.54
C ARG A 493 4.78 11.94 19.72
N HIS A 494 4.31 13.15 20.02
CA HIS A 494 3.20 13.75 19.29
C HIS A 494 3.59 14.08 17.85
N VAL A 495 4.75 14.72 17.64
CA VAL A 495 5.25 15.07 16.31
C VAL A 495 5.49 13.81 15.48
N CYS A 496 6.13 12.79 16.05
CA CYS A 496 6.39 11.51 15.39
C CYS A 496 5.13 10.83 14.84
N THR A 497 4.04 10.86 15.61
CA THR A 497 2.80 10.18 15.23
C THR A 497 1.91 11.02 14.31
N ARG A 498 1.94 12.36 14.42
CA ARG A 498 0.97 13.24 13.75
C ARG A 498 1.51 13.96 12.53
N LEU A 499 2.80 14.32 12.49
CA LEU A 499 3.37 15.15 11.42
C LEU A 499 3.23 14.51 10.03
N ILE A 500 3.34 13.19 9.98
CA ILE A 500 3.27 12.41 8.75
C ILE A 500 1.89 12.55 8.06
N ASP A 501 0.80 12.69 8.83
CA ASP A 501 -0.54 12.92 8.28
C ASP A 501 -0.63 14.28 7.56
N TYR A 502 -0.08 15.34 8.17
CA TYR A 502 -0.03 16.67 7.55
C TYR A 502 0.81 16.66 6.27
N LEU A 503 1.94 15.94 6.29
CA LEU A 503 2.79 15.78 5.11
C LEU A 503 2.06 15.07 3.97
N CYS A 504 1.32 14.00 4.26
CA CYS A 504 0.51 13.29 3.27
C CYS A 504 -0.61 14.17 2.69
N CYS A 505 -1.25 14.99 3.54
CA CYS A 505 -2.31 15.92 3.10
C CYS A 505 -1.79 17.06 2.23
N SER A 506 -0.58 17.56 2.55
CA SER A 506 0.09 18.64 1.83
C SER A 506 0.63 18.22 0.45
N ALA A 507 0.51 16.93 0.10
CA ALA A 507 0.95 16.40 -1.18
C ALA A 507 0.24 17.11 -2.34
N LEU A 508 1.04 17.70 -3.23
CA LEU A 508 0.59 18.47 -4.39
C LEU A 508 -0.31 17.61 -5.30
N GLU A 509 -1.34 18.22 -5.87
CA GLU A 509 -2.31 17.53 -6.75
C GLU A 509 -1.63 16.86 -7.95
N LYS A 510 -0.65 17.54 -8.58
CA LYS A 510 0.19 16.99 -9.66
C LYS A 510 1.00 15.74 -9.27
N HIS A 511 1.05 15.41 -7.99
CA HIS A 511 1.82 14.29 -7.46
C HIS A 511 0.94 13.22 -6.82
N ARG A 512 -0.39 13.44 -6.78
CA ARG A 512 -1.37 12.44 -6.38
C ARG A 512 -1.55 11.43 -7.51
N VAL A 513 -1.23 10.19 -7.21
CA VAL A 513 -1.42 9.01 -8.08
C VAL A 513 -2.79 8.39 -7.84
N VAL A 514 -3.32 8.47 -6.61
CA VAL A 514 -4.64 7.93 -6.23
C VAL A 514 -5.36 8.90 -5.30
N GLN A 515 -6.66 9.14 -5.53
CA GLN A 515 -7.51 9.87 -4.59
C GLN A 515 -7.96 8.92 -3.47
N ILE A 516 -7.40 9.13 -2.27
CA ILE A 516 -7.69 8.33 -1.07
C ILE A 516 -8.23 9.27 0.01
N PRO A 517 -9.22 8.87 0.82
CA PRO A 517 -9.69 9.65 1.96
C PRO A 517 -8.54 10.00 2.90
N VAL A 518 -8.57 11.22 3.47
CA VAL A 518 -7.50 11.82 4.28
C VAL A 518 -7.00 10.93 5.44
N GLY A 519 -7.84 10.02 5.97
CA GLY A 519 -7.46 9.10 7.05
C GLY A 519 -6.84 7.75 6.60
N GLU A 520 -6.88 7.42 5.32
CA GLU A 520 -6.38 6.14 4.77
C GLU A 520 -5.16 6.32 3.84
N GLN A 521 -4.69 7.56 3.68
CA GLN A 521 -3.56 7.88 2.82
C GLN A 521 -2.22 7.33 3.33
N LEU A 522 -2.15 7.00 4.61
CA LEU A 522 -0.91 6.63 5.28
C LEU A 522 -0.79 5.13 5.49
N HIS A 523 0.35 4.57 5.10
CA HIS A 523 0.76 3.22 5.45
C HIS A 523 2.02 3.26 6.33
N TRP A 524 1.91 2.85 7.59
CA TRP A 524 3.05 2.77 8.50
C TRP A 524 3.94 1.56 8.17
N LEU A 525 5.25 1.78 8.08
CA LEU A 525 6.26 0.73 7.94
C LEU A 525 6.87 0.37 9.30
N GLY A 526 7.06 1.37 10.17
CA GLY A 526 7.52 1.20 11.54
C GLY A 526 7.52 2.52 12.32
N VAL A 527 7.13 2.49 13.59
CA VAL A 527 7.06 3.68 14.47
C VAL A 527 7.49 3.25 15.87
N SER A 528 8.28 4.07 16.57
CA SER A 528 8.69 3.77 17.95
C SER A 528 7.59 4.07 18.99
N ALA A 529 6.67 4.98 18.69
CA ALA A 529 5.53 5.32 19.53
C ALA A 529 4.36 4.30 19.37
N PRO A 530 3.64 3.95 20.46
CA PRO A 530 2.42 3.14 20.38
C PRO A 530 1.33 3.86 19.56
N HIS A 531 0.67 3.13 18.66
CA HIS A 531 -0.41 3.66 17.81
C HIS A 531 -1.65 4.17 18.58
N SER A 532 -1.83 3.80 19.85
CA SER A 532 -2.96 4.23 20.67
C SER A 532 -2.64 5.50 21.47
N LEU A 533 -3.11 6.64 20.95
CA LEU A 533 -3.35 7.84 21.75
C LEU A 533 -4.79 7.79 22.32
N PRO A 534 -5.15 8.58 23.34
CA PRO A 534 -6.52 8.63 23.84
C PRO A 534 -7.51 9.08 22.75
N GLN A 535 -8.68 8.45 22.67
CA GLN A 535 -9.68 8.66 21.60
C GLN A 535 -10.06 10.13 21.35
N GLU A 536 -10.19 10.95 22.39
CA GLU A 536 -10.52 12.39 22.25
C GLU A 536 -9.44 13.17 21.48
N ASN A 537 -8.17 12.79 21.61
CA ASN A 537 -7.06 13.44 20.91
C ASN A 537 -6.97 12.99 19.43
N ASP A 538 -7.47 11.80 19.10
CA ASP A 538 -7.54 11.31 17.72
C ASP A 538 -8.61 12.05 16.92
N GLU A 539 -9.79 12.32 17.50
CA GLU A 539 -10.86 13.05 16.81
C GLU A 539 -10.48 14.50 16.53
N ASN A 540 -9.86 15.18 17.49
CA ASN A 540 -9.37 16.55 17.33
C ASN A 540 -8.26 16.61 16.27
N HIS A 541 -7.31 15.67 16.28
CA HIS A 541 -6.28 15.58 15.25
C HIS A 541 -6.88 15.37 13.85
N GLN A 542 -7.84 14.43 13.71
CA GLN A 542 -8.52 14.22 12.43
C GLN A 542 -9.27 15.47 11.94
N ARG A 543 -9.86 16.25 12.85
CA ARG A 543 -10.49 17.54 12.51
C ARG A 543 -9.45 18.51 11.96
N ASN A 544 -8.34 18.71 12.66
CA ASN A 544 -7.26 19.62 12.27
C ASN A 544 -6.67 19.25 10.91
N VAL A 545 -6.39 17.96 10.69
CA VAL A 545 -5.87 17.47 9.41
C VAL A 545 -6.86 17.72 8.26
N ARG A 546 -8.17 17.55 8.49
CA ARG A 546 -9.20 17.87 7.49
C ARG A 546 -9.29 19.37 7.19
N GLU A 547 -9.16 20.21 8.21
CA GLU A 547 -9.13 21.68 8.06
C GLU A 547 -7.88 22.13 7.29
N PHE A 548 -6.73 21.56 7.63
CA PHE A 548 -5.48 21.80 6.92
C PHE A 548 -5.55 21.35 5.46
N HIS A 549 -6.14 20.18 5.18
CA HIS A 549 -6.35 19.69 3.81
C HIS A 549 -7.26 20.63 2.99
N LYS A 550 -8.32 21.18 3.58
CA LYS A 550 -9.17 22.20 2.94
C LYS A 550 -8.38 23.48 2.63
N LYS A 551 -7.56 23.95 3.58
CA LYS A 551 -6.68 25.12 3.40
C LYS A 551 -5.67 24.91 2.27
N CYS A 552 -5.08 23.71 2.20
CA CYS A 552 -4.15 23.34 1.14
C CYS A 552 -4.83 23.22 -0.24
N SER A 553 -6.08 22.76 -0.29
CA SER A 553 -6.83 22.67 -1.55
C SER A 553 -7.22 24.04 -2.10
N GLY A 554 -7.36 25.06 -1.23
CA GLY A 554 -7.63 26.44 -1.63
C GLY A 554 -6.38 27.29 -1.95
N THR A 555 -5.20 26.85 -1.53
CA THR A 555 -3.94 27.60 -1.70
C THR A 555 -3.04 26.88 -2.69
N SER A 556 -2.64 27.53 -3.79
CA SER A 556 -1.70 26.98 -4.76
C SER A 556 -0.28 26.91 -4.17
N ALA A 557 0.00 25.95 -3.30
CA ALA A 557 1.37 25.61 -2.98
C ALA A 557 2.04 25.11 -4.28
N THR A 558 3.03 25.85 -4.78
CA THR A 558 3.63 25.57 -6.09
C THR A 558 4.73 24.51 -6.01
N THR A 559 5.38 24.36 -4.85
CA THR A 559 6.56 23.51 -4.63
C THR A 559 6.41 22.54 -3.46
N VAL A 560 7.07 21.37 -3.56
CA VAL A 560 7.09 20.37 -2.47
C VAL A 560 7.71 20.96 -1.20
N ARG A 561 8.71 21.84 -1.34
CA ARG A 561 9.29 22.60 -0.24
C ARG A 561 8.25 23.41 0.53
N SER A 562 7.43 24.20 -0.17
CA SER A 562 6.38 25.00 0.48
C SER A 562 5.32 24.13 1.18
N SER A 563 5.00 22.96 0.61
CA SER A 563 4.08 21.99 1.23
C SER A 563 4.62 21.45 2.55
N ILE A 564 5.88 21.01 2.57
CA ILE A 564 6.53 20.49 3.78
C ILE A 564 6.62 21.57 4.86
N GLN A 565 7.04 22.79 4.48
CA GLN A 565 7.10 23.92 5.42
C GLN A 565 5.73 24.26 6.03
N SER A 566 4.68 24.23 5.21
CA SER A 566 3.31 24.48 5.67
C SER A 566 2.80 23.38 6.61
N ALA A 567 3.16 22.13 6.36
CA ALA A 567 2.79 21.00 7.22
C ALA A 567 3.43 21.09 8.62
N PHE A 568 4.72 21.44 8.68
CA PHE A 568 5.43 21.65 9.95
C PHE A 568 4.82 22.80 10.75
N LEU A 569 4.60 23.96 10.11
CA LEU A 569 4.01 25.12 10.78
C LEU A 569 2.58 24.86 11.26
N ALA A 570 1.77 24.15 10.46
CA ALA A 570 0.40 23.82 10.84
C ALA A 570 0.34 22.93 12.07
N LEU A 571 1.18 21.89 12.14
CA LEU A 571 1.24 21.03 13.33
C LEU A 571 1.68 21.81 14.58
N ASP A 572 2.68 22.69 14.47
CA ASP A 572 3.17 23.48 15.61
C ASP A 572 2.12 24.51 16.11
N GLU A 573 1.37 25.10 15.17
CA GLU A 573 0.23 25.97 15.48
C GLU A 573 -0.88 25.18 16.20
N ASP A 574 -1.14 23.94 15.77
CA ASP A 574 -2.15 23.07 16.38
C ASP A 574 -1.74 22.55 17.76
N ILE A 575 -0.45 22.26 17.98
CA ILE A 575 0.10 21.98 19.32
C ILE A 575 -0.12 23.19 20.24
N SER A 576 0.16 24.40 19.75
CA SER A 576 -0.05 25.64 20.51
C SER A 576 -1.53 25.88 20.82
N LYS A 577 -2.43 25.66 19.84
CA LYS A 577 -3.89 25.81 20.03
C LYS A 577 -4.44 24.77 20.99
N GLY A 578 -3.98 23.52 20.91
CA GLY A 578 -4.44 22.44 21.79
C GLY A 578 -4.10 22.67 23.27
N ALA A 579 -3.12 23.52 23.57
CA ALA A 579 -2.74 23.91 24.92
C ALA A 579 -3.50 25.15 25.45
N MET A 580 -4.27 25.85 24.61
CA MET A 580 -5.10 26.99 25.04
C MET A 580 -6.32 26.51 25.85
N PRO A 581 -6.83 27.34 26.77
CA PRO A 581 -8.04 27.01 27.52
C PRO A 581 -9.26 26.92 26.60
N ASP A 582 -10.10 25.89 26.78
CA ASP A 582 -11.36 25.74 26.05
C ASP A 582 -12.33 26.89 26.37
N HIS A 583 -13.45 26.99 25.62
CA HIS A 583 -14.53 27.96 25.89
C HIS A 583 -15.06 27.95 27.35
N ASN A 584 -14.85 26.84 28.07
CA ASN A 584 -15.22 26.67 29.49
C ASN A 584 -14.07 26.99 30.47
N GLY A 585 -12.93 27.50 30.01
CA GLY A 585 -11.75 27.79 30.82
C GLY A 585 -10.98 26.55 31.32
N ARG A 586 -11.26 25.36 30.77
CA ARG A 586 -10.58 24.11 31.15
C ARG A 586 -9.30 23.94 30.33
N ILE A 587 -8.25 23.47 30.97
CA ILE A 587 -6.93 23.25 30.36
C ILE A 587 -6.60 21.76 30.41
N CYS A 588 -6.31 21.16 29.26
CA CYS A 588 -5.85 19.77 29.20
C CYS A 588 -4.37 19.69 29.58
N ARG A 589 -4.04 19.13 30.76
CA ARG A 589 -2.65 18.97 31.23
C ARG A 589 -1.77 18.22 30.23
N MET A 590 -2.32 17.25 29.51
CA MET A 590 -1.55 16.47 28.53
C MET A 590 -1.17 17.32 27.31
N SER A 591 -2.10 18.10 26.77
CA SER A 591 -1.82 19.02 25.66
C SER A 591 -0.84 20.11 26.05
N VAL A 592 -0.94 20.65 27.28
CA VAL A 592 0.03 21.62 27.78
C VAL A 592 1.41 20.99 27.95
N ASN A 593 1.51 19.75 28.42
CA ASN A 593 2.79 19.05 28.52
C ASN A 593 3.44 18.82 27.14
N VAL A 594 2.63 18.47 26.13
CA VAL A 594 3.08 18.36 24.72
C VAL A 594 3.58 19.71 24.20
N ALA A 595 2.88 20.80 24.50
CA ALA A 595 3.29 22.14 24.06
C ALA A 595 4.49 22.71 24.84
N ALA A 596 4.65 22.34 26.10
CA ALA A 596 5.71 22.83 26.97
C ALA A 596 7.04 22.08 26.77
N SER A 597 6.99 20.79 26.42
CA SER A 597 8.15 20.05 25.94
C SER A 597 8.52 20.46 24.52
N GLY A 598 9.76 20.19 24.12
CA GLY A 598 10.27 20.51 22.79
C GLY A 598 10.66 19.26 22.00
N SER A 599 10.74 19.41 20.68
CA SER A 599 11.30 18.37 19.83
C SER A 599 11.98 18.93 18.58
N CYS A 600 13.18 18.44 18.32
CA CYS A 600 13.86 18.51 17.04
C CYS A 600 13.27 17.47 16.08
N ALA A 601 13.17 17.80 14.80
CA ALA A 601 12.57 16.94 13.79
C ALA A 601 13.37 16.95 12.49
N LEU A 602 13.87 15.78 12.12
CA LEU A 602 14.54 15.52 10.85
C LEU A 602 13.67 14.57 10.02
N VAL A 603 13.10 15.07 8.93
CA VAL A 603 12.19 14.31 8.06
C VAL A 603 12.71 14.24 6.64
N VAL A 604 12.72 13.04 6.08
CA VAL A 604 13.08 12.77 4.69
C VAL A 604 11.86 12.34 3.90
N HIS A 605 11.63 13.02 2.78
CA HIS A 605 10.64 12.66 1.77
C HIS A 605 11.34 12.17 0.50
N VAL A 606 11.19 10.88 0.21
CA VAL A 606 11.75 10.23 -0.99
C VAL A 606 10.64 9.88 -1.96
N ARG A 607 10.73 10.35 -3.20
CA ARG A 607 9.80 9.97 -4.27
C ARG A 607 10.55 9.71 -5.57
N LYS A 608 10.55 8.45 -6.02
CA LYS A 608 11.44 8.01 -7.11
C LYS A 608 12.88 8.44 -6.79
N ASN A 609 13.53 9.21 -7.66
CA ASN A 609 14.88 9.71 -7.44
C ASN A 609 14.93 11.10 -6.77
N ASN A 610 13.79 11.68 -6.38
CA ASN A 610 13.77 12.99 -5.73
C ASN A 610 13.81 12.84 -4.21
N LEU A 611 14.86 13.37 -3.59
CA LEU A 611 15.09 13.40 -2.15
C LEU A 611 14.87 14.82 -1.62
N HIS A 612 13.99 14.96 -0.63
CA HIS A 612 13.83 16.20 0.13
C HIS A 612 14.12 15.91 1.59
N VAL A 613 14.99 16.71 2.22
CA VAL A 613 15.35 16.57 3.63
C VAL A 613 14.95 17.85 4.35
N ALA A 614 14.04 17.74 5.31
CA ALA A 614 13.54 18.83 6.12
C ALA A 614 14.10 18.71 7.54
N ASN A 615 14.85 19.72 7.98
CA ASN A 615 15.43 19.76 9.32
C ASN A 615 14.83 20.90 10.16
N VAL A 616 14.55 20.60 11.43
CA VAL A 616 14.25 21.55 12.51
C VAL A 616 15.03 21.09 13.72
N GLY A 617 16.17 21.72 14.00
CA GLY A 617 16.98 21.43 15.19
C GLY A 617 18.42 21.12 14.82
N ASP A 618 19.08 20.36 15.68
CA ASP A 618 20.48 19.93 15.64
C ASP A 618 20.69 18.52 15.06
N SER A 619 19.63 17.72 14.92
CA SER A 619 19.67 16.46 14.17
C SER A 619 20.21 16.65 12.74
N SER A 620 20.94 15.66 12.23
CA SER A 620 21.63 15.78 10.94
C SER A 620 21.46 14.58 10.01
N ALA A 621 21.40 14.89 8.70
CA ALA A 621 21.35 13.92 7.62
C ALA A 621 22.63 13.98 6.77
N VAL A 622 23.28 12.83 6.58
CA VAL A 622 24.54 12.71 5.83
C VAL A 622 24.41 11.65 4.74
N LEU A 623 24.67 12.05 3.50
CA LEU A 623 24.62 11.18 2.33
C LEU A 623 26.01 10.58 2.06
N GLY A 624 26.08 9.27 1.92
CA GLY A 624 27.29 8.56 1.49
C GLY A 624 27.37 8.51 -0.03
N VAL A 625 28.28 9.32 -0.61
CA VAL A 625 28.50 9.38 -2.06
C VAL A 625 29.80 8.66 -2.41
N CYS A 626 29.71 7.63 -3.25
CA CYS A 626 30.88 6.91 -3.74
C CYS A 626 31.35 7.54 -5.06
N LEU A 627 32.51 8.21 -5.04
CA LEU A 627 33.16 8.70 -6.25
C LEU A 627 34.29 7.74 -6.66
N PRO A 628 34.75 7.78 -7.91
CA PRO A 628 35.87 6.95 -8.38
C PRO A 628 37.16 7.11 -7.54
N ASN A 629 37.34 8.27 -6.90
CA ASN A 629 38.53 8.62 -6.11
C ASN A 629 38.35 8.38 -4.60
N GLY A 630 37.20 7.85 -4.16
CA GLY A 630 36.92 7.57 -2.76
C GLY A 630 35.49 7.91 -2.33
N LEU A 631 35.16 7.49 -1.11
CA LEU A 631 33.88 7.75 -0.46
C LEU A 631 33.90 9.13 0.21
N ILE A 632 32.87 9.95 -0.05
CA ILE A 632 32.70 11.27 0.54
C ILE A 632 31.40 11.31 1.34
N ALA A 633 31.47 11.83 2.56
CA ALA A 633 30.30 12.20 3.33
C ALA A 633 29.80 13.59 2.89
N ARG A 634 28.56 13.66 2.41
CA ARG A 634 27.92 14.94 2.06
C ARG A 634 26.77 15.22 3.02
N GLN A 635 26.99 16.12 3.96
CA GLN A 635 25.97 16.57 4.89
C GLN A 635 24.90 17.38 4.14
N LEU A 636 23.64 16.96 4.24
CA LEU A 636 22.50 17.57 3.53
C LEU A 636 21.78 18.64 4.36
N THR A 637 21.98 18.63 5.68
CA THR A 637 21.31 19.54 6.63
C THR A 637 22.33 20.37 7.37
N ARG A 638 21.96 21.60 7.73
CA ARG A 638 22.75 22.43 8.64
C ARG A 638 22.10 22.34 10.03
N PRO A 639 22.87 22.14 11.11
CA PRO A 639 22.32 22.19 12.46
C PRO A 639 21.83 23.61 12.76
N HIS A 640 20.71 23.72 13.47
CA HIS A 640 20.14 24.98 13.92
C HIS A 640 20.63 25.35 15.32
N THR A 641 21.96 25.38 15.50
CA THR A 641 22.63 25.74 16.74
C THR A 641 23.25 27.14 16.64
N SER A 642 23.83 27.60 17.73
CA SER A 642 24.62 28.84 17.79
C SER A 642 25.88 28.82 16.92
N GLU A 643 26.30 27.66 16.41
CA GLU A 643 27.42 27.56 15.46
C GLU A 643 27.03 28.01 14.05
N ASN A 644 25.73 27.99 13.73
CA ASN A 644 25.22 28.36 12.43
C ASN A 644 25.01 29.89 12.34
N VAL A 645 25.93 30.56 11.64
CA VAL A 645 25.93 32.02 11.46
C VAL A 645 24.64 32.53 10.78
N ASP A 646 24.11 31.79 9.81
CA ASP A 646 22.87 32.16 9.11
C ASP A 646 21.68 32.17 10.07
N GLU A 647 21.66 31.22 11.02
CA GLU A 647 20.61 31.10 12.01
C GLU A 647 20.69 32.21 13.07
N ILE A 648 21.90 32.57 13.50
CA ILE A 648 22.12 33.74 14.36
C ILE A 648 21.67 35.02 13.65
N HIS A 649 21.98 35.16 12.37
CA HIS A 649 21.58 36.34 11.59
C HIS A 649 20.06 36.42 11.44
N ARG A 650 19.39 35.29 11.16
CA ARG A 650 17.92 35.19 11.13
C ARG A 650 17.32 35.63 12.47
N LEU A 651 17.85 35.11 13.58
CA LEU A 651 17.33 35.41 14.90
C LEU A 651 17.54 36.89 15.28
N LYS A 652 18.75 37.42 15.08
CA LYS A 652 19.06 38.84 15.38
C LYS A 652 18.30 39.82 14.50
N SER A 653 17.99 39.47 13.24
CA SER A 653 17.22 40.33 12.34
C SER A 653 15.71 40.32 12.63
N ALA A 654 15.20 39.27 13.29
CA ALA A 654 13.80 39.18 13.69
C ALA A 654 13.44 40.05 14.91
N HIS A 655 14.43 40.44 15.73
CA HIS A 655 14.23 41.16 16.98
C HIS A 655 14.93 42.53 17.01
N PRO A 656 14.49 43.46 17.88
CA PRO A 656 15.15 44.75 18.04
C PRO A 656 16.63 44.63 18.44
N ALA A 657 17.48 45.52 17.92
CA ALA A 657 18.93 45.49 18.14
C ALA A 657 19.36 45.55 19.63
N ALA A 658 18.50 46.09 20.50
CA ALA A 658 18.72 46.13 21.95
C ALA A 658 18.81 44.72 22.58
N GLU A 659 18.18 43.73 21.97
CA GLU A 659 18.10 42.35 22.48
C GLU A 659 19.25 41.47 21.98
N ASN A 660 20.09 41.95 21.07
CA ASN A 660 21.16 41.16 20.46
C ASN A 660 22.15 40.54 21.46
N ARG A 661 22.30 41.13 22.65
CA ARG A 661 23.17 40.63 23.73
C ARG A 661 22.45 39.68 24.69
N THR A 662 21.12 39.67 24.70
CA THR A 662 20.30 38.85 25.61
C THR A 662 19.72 37.62 24.93
N ILE A 663 19.55 37.63 23.61
CA ILE A 663 18.98 36.53 22.81
C ILE A 663 19.82 35.24 22.93
N LEU A 664 21.15 35.34 22.85
CA LEU A 664 22.06 34.21 23.01
C LEU A 664 22.97 34.45 24.21
N ARG A 665 22.95 33.55 25.20
CA ARG A 665 23.82 33.59 26.38
C ARG A 665 24.44 32.21 26.57
N GLY A 666 25.78 32.14 26.63
CA GLY A 666 26.48 30.86 26.74
C GLY A 666 26.07 29.87 25.66
N ASP A 667 25.98 30.34 24.41
CA ASP A 667 25.63 29.55 23.22
C ASP A 667 24.23 28.92 23.22
N ARG A 668 23.36 29.34 24.15
CA ARG A 668 21.97 28.91 24.30
C ARG A 668 20.99 30.06 24.10
N LEU A 669 19.83 29.76 23.52
CA LEU A 669 18.69 30.66 23.39
C LEU A 669 18.19 31.09 24.78
N LEU A 670 18.20 32.40 25.03
CA LEU A 670 17.94 33.03 26.32
C LEU A 670 18.76 32.44 27.48
N GLY A 671 19.85 31.71 27.20
CA GLY A 671 20.68 31.04 28.21
C GLY A 671 20.17 29.68 28.68
N GLU A 672 19.06 29.17 28.13
CA GLU A 672 18.41 27.93 28.59
C GLU A 672 18.42 26.84 27.50
N LEU A 673 17.84 27.14 26.33
CA LEU A 673 17.61 26.16 25.25
C LEU A 673 18.77 26.10 24.26
N TYR A 674 19.20 24.90 23.85
CA TYR A 674 20.30 24.73 22.91
C TYR A 674 19.87 24.92 21.42
N PRO A 675 18.84 24.22 20.90
CA PRO A 675 18.39 24.40 19.52
C PRO A 675 17.69 25.76 19.31
N LEU A 676 17.95 26.39 18.16
CA LEU A 676 17.36 27.68 17.76
C LEU A 676 16.05 27.51 16.95
N ARG A 677 15.68 26.27 16.62
CA ARG A 677 14.37 25.89 16.05
C ARG A 677 13.92 24.56 16.64
N ALA A 678 12.68 24.50 17.11
CA ALA A 678 12.07 23.27 17.60
C ALA A 678 10.53 23.36 17.54
N PHE A 679 9.90 22.19 17.52
CA PHE A 679 8.47 22.03 17.78
C PHE A 679 8.17 22.22 19.26
N GLY A 680 6.95 22.68 19.57
CA GLY A 680 6.54 22.87 20.96
C GLY A 680 7.30 24.03 21.61
N ASP A 681 7.78 23.84 22.83
CA ASP A 681 8.54 24.85 23.59
C ASP A 681 7.86 26.23 23.61
N VAL A 682 6.55 26.22 23.90
CA VAL A 682 5.72 27.44 23.83
C VAL A 682 6.20 28.59 24.72
N ARG A 683 7.07 28.30 25.71
CA ARG A 683 7.77 29.28 26.55
C ARG A 683 8.59 30.31 25.76
N TYR A 684 9.06 29.94 24.57
CA TYR A 684 9.82 30.83 23.69
C TYR A 684 8.98 31.43 22.56
N LYS A 685 7.73 30.99 22.42
CA LYS A 685 6.79 31.39 21.35
C LYS A 685 5.69 32.32 21.85
N TRP A 686 5.25 32.16 23.09
CA TRP A 686 4.10 32.88 23.66
C TRP A 686 4.47 34.19 24.37
N PRO A 687 3.59 35.20 24.34
CA PRO A 687 3.68 36.37 25.21
C PRO A 687 3.61 36.02 26.69
N LEU A 688 4.25 36.84 27.54
CA LEU A 688 4.30 36.64 28.99
C LEU A 688 2.91 36.53 29.65
N GLU A 689 1.94 37.29 29.15
CA GLU A 689 0.55 37.27 29.65
C GLU A 689 -0.08 35.88 29.52
N LEU A 690 0.14 35.20 28.40
CA LEU A 690 -0.41 33.87 28.15
C LEU A 690 0.30 32.81 28.99
N GLN A 691 1.62 32.95 29.18
CA GLN A 691 2.41 32.03 30.01
C GLN A 691 1.97 32.07 31.48
N LYS A 692 1.63 33.26 32.01
CA LYS A 692 1.09 33.42 33.37
C LYS A 692 -0.24 32.68 33.59
N VAL A 693 -1.07 32.59 32.56
CA VAL A 693 -2.39 31.94 32.64
C VAL A 693 -2.27 30.43 32.48
N VAL A 694 -1.41 29.94 31.58
CA VAL A 694 -1.39 28.52 31.18
C VAL A 694 -0.23 27.73 31.81
N LEU A 695 0.98 28.31 31.89
CA LEU A 695 2.20 27.60 32.26
C LEU A 695 2.59 27.79 33.73
N GLU A 696 2.48 29.00 34.28
CA GLU A 696 2.81 29.27 35.69
C GLU A 696 2.00 28.43 36.69
N PRO A 697 0.68 28.18 36.51
CA PRO A 697 -0.09 27.30 37.40
C PRO A 697 0.40 25.84 37.43
N LEU A 698 1.18 25.44 36.42
CA LEU A 698 1.76 24.10 36.30
C LEU A 698 3.23 24.04 36.76
N GLY A 699 3.76 25.14 37.32
CA GLY A 699 5.13 25.20 37.84
C GLY A 699 6.20 25.44 36.78
N MET A 700 5.83 25.95 35.61
CA MET A 700 6.76 26.26 34.51
C MET A 700 6.90 27.78 34.35
N PRO A 701 7.91 28.43 34.98
CA PRO A 701 8.08 29.87 34.91
C PRO A 701 8.55 30.32 33.52
N ALA A 702 8.26 31.58 33.18
CA ALA A 702 8.70 32.19 31.94
C ALA A 702 10.23 32.42 31.92
N PRO A 703 10.91 32.25 30.78
CA PRO A 703 12.33 32.53 30.65
C PRO A 703 12.67 33.99 30.97
N SER A 704 13.84 34.20 31.57
CA SER A 704 14.35 35.55 31.82
C SER A 704 14.65 36.28 30.50
N HIS A 705 14.38 37.59 30.44
CA HIS A 705 14.62 38.46 29.27
C HIS A 705 13.77 38.15 28.02
N LEU A 706 12.55 37.62 28.20
CA LEU A 706 11.56 37.47 27.14
C LEU A 706 10.86 38.81 26.84
N PHE A 707 11.29 39.53 25.80
CA PHE A 707 10.76 40.86 25.46
C PHE A 707 9.84 40.87 24.23
N SER A 708 10.23 40.21 23.13
CA SER A 708 9.54 40.22 21.84
C SER A 708 9.35 38.82 21.24
N PRO A 709 8.58 37.91 21.88
CA PRO A 709 8.29 36.59 21.30
C PRO A 709 7.55 36.71 19.95
N PRO A 710 7.71 35.75 19.02
CA PRO A 710 8.36 34.45 19.18
C PRO A 710 9.87 34.45 18.87
N TYR A 711 10.68 33.85 19.75
CA TYR A 711 12.12 33.62 19.54
C TYR A 711 12.42 32.26 18.89
N LEU A 712 11.47 31.33 18.93
CA LEU A 712 11.61 29.97 18.43
C LEU A 712 10.59 29.71 17.32
N THR A 713 10.98 28.98 16.27
CA THR A 713 10.10 28.62 15.15
C THR A 713 10.25 27.16 14.79
N ALA A 714 9.15 26.53 14.34
CA ALA A 714 9.16 25.19 13.76
C ALA A 714 9.30 25.19 12.23
N LEU A 715 9.68 26.32 11.60
CA LEU A 715 9.88 26.39 10.16
C LEU A 715 11.10 25.54 9.73
N PRO A 716 10.91 24.48 8.90
CA PRO A 716 12.02 23.63 8.49
C PRO A 716 12.86 24.28 7.40
N GLU A 717 14.16 24.01 7.46
CA GLU A 717 15.03 24.14 6.29
C GLU A 717 14.89 22.88 5.44
N VAL A 718 14.50 23.03 4.15
CA VAL A 718 14.23 21.90 3.26
C VAL A 718 15.25 21.82 2.13
N PHE A 719 16.21 20.91 2.23
CA PHE A 719 17.19 20.66 1.17
C PHE A 719 16.60 19.73 0.09
N TYR A 720 16.92 19.99 -1.17
CA TYR A 720 16.53 19.14 -2.32
C TYR A 720 17.78 18.51 -2.95
N HIS A 721 17.73 17.21 -3.19
CA HIS A 721 18.74 16.47 -3.94
C HIS A 721 18.09 15.49 -4.90
N GLN A 722 18.69 15.29 -6.07
CA GLN A 722 18.28 14.26 -7.01
C GLN A 722 19.25 13.09 -6.91
N LEU A 723 18.76 11.92 -6.50
CA LEU A 723 19.54 10.70 -6.34
C LEU A 723 20.18 10.28 -7.66
N THR A 724 21.48 10.01 -7.58
CA THR A 724 22.34 9.50 -8.66
C THR A 724 22.77 8.08 -8.35
N SER A 725 23.35 7.37 -9.34
CA SER A 725 23.92 6.02 -9.14
C SER A 725 25.05 5.98 -8.09
N ASN A 726 25.70 7.12 -7.84
CA ASN A 726 26.79 7.25 -6.88
C ASN A 726 26.30 7.43 -5.43
N ASP A 727 24.99 7.64 -5.22
CA ASP A 727 24.40 7.82 -3.90
C ASP A 727 23.98 6.46 -3.34
N HIS A 728 24.80 5.87 -2.48
CA HIS A 728 24.56 4.50 -1.99
C HIS A 728 23.59 4.45 -0.81
N PHE A 729 23.73 5.38 0.14
CA PHE A 729 22.92 5.39 1.36
C PHE A 729 22.84 6.79 1.99
N LEU A 730 21.81 7.00 2.82
CA LEU A 730 21.60 8.21 3.63
C LEU A 730 21.52 7.83 5.11
N VAL A 731 22.32 8.48 5.95
CA VAL A 731 22.28 8.34 7.42
C VAL A 731 21.49 9.51 8.00
N LEU A 732 20.48 9.20 8.81
CA LEU A 732 19.70 10.13 9.62
C LEU A 732 19.97 9.80 11.08
N ALA A 733 20.40 10.77 11.87
CA ALA A 733 20.62 10.54 13.29
C ALA A 733 20.37 11.78 14.14
N SER A 734 19.99 11.54 15.40
CA SER A 734 19.98 12.56 16.46
C SER A 734 21.41 13.03 16.76
N ASP A 735 21.50 14.17 17.43
CA ASP A 735 22.75 14.78 17.88
C ASP A 735 23.60 13.82 18.72
N GLY A 736 22.98 12.97 19.54
CA GLY A 736 23.65 11.96 20.37
C GLY A 736 24.54 10.99 19.59
N LEU A 737 24.34 10.79 18.27
CA LEU A 737 25.33 10.07 17.45
C LEU A 737 26.50 10.97 17.03
N TRP A 738 26.19 12.18 16.58
CA TRP A 738 27.13 13.13 16.00
C TRP A 738 28.08 13.73 17.04
N GLU A 739 27.77 13.63 18.33
CA GLU A 739 28.70 13.95 19.41
C GLU A 739 29.91 13.00 19.47
N PHE A 740 29.75 11.74 19.04
CA PHE A 740 30.80 10.71 19.11
C PHE A 740 31.45 10.40 17.76
N LEU A 741 30.76 10.66 16.64
CA LEU A 741 31.23 10.30 15.30
C LEU A 741 31.15 11.47 14.33
N ASP A 742 32.26 11.73 13.65
CA ASP A 742 32.29 12.64 12.51
C ASP A 742 31.52 12.06 11.31
N PRO A 743 30.89 12.91 10.46
CA PRO A 743 30.19 12.48 9.24
C PRO A 743 30.99 11.54 8.33
N ASP A 744 32.27 11.82 8.10
CA ASP A 744 33.15 10.99 7.27
C ASP A 744 33.40 9.61 7.89
N THR A 745 33.56 9.54 9.21
CA THR A 745 33.76 8.28 9.93
C THR A 745 32.48 7.45 9.88
N ALA A 746 31.32 8.05 10.13
CA ALA A 746 30.03 7.35 10.06
C ALA A 746 29.77 6.77 8.65
N VAL A 747 30.01 7.55 7.60
CA VAL A 747 29.85 7.11 6.21
C VAL A 747 30.82 5.98 5.86
N ARG A 748 32.08 6.05 6.30
CA ARG A 748 33.04 4.95 6.12
C ARG A 748 32.58 3.66 6.81
N LEU A 749 32.11 3.74 8.05
CA LEU A 749 31.63 2.57 8.80
C LEU A 749 30.43 1.89 8.12
N VAL A 750 29.47 2.66 7.60
CA VAL A 750 28.33 2.11 6.86
C VAL A 750 28.77 1.51 5.53
N HIS A 751 29.70 2.17 4.82
CA HIS A 751 30.23 1.65 3.57
C HIS A 751 31.00 0.34 3.75
N ASP A 752 31.88 0.27 4.75
CA ASP A 752 32.64 -0.95 5.08
C ASP A 752 31.72 -2.09 5.50
N HIS A 753 30.69 -1.79 6.30
CA HIS A 753 29.64 -2.75 6.67
C HIS A 753 28.90 -3.27 5.43
N THR A 754 28.55 -2.38 4.51
CA THR A 754 27.84 -2.73 3.27
C THR A 754 28.73 -3.57 2.35
N LEU A 755 29.99 -3.19 2.17
CA LEU A 755 30.99 -3.95 1.41
C LEU A 755 31.20 -5.34 2.01
N GLY A 756 31.40 -5.42 3.32
CA GLY A 756 31.56 -6.69 4.03
C GLY A 756 30.34 -7.59 3.86
N THR A 757 29.12 -7.04 3.98
CA THR A 757 27.88 -7.78 3.70
C THR A 757 27.82 -8.26 2.25
N GLN A 758 28.25 -7.44 1.29
CA GLN A 758 28.32 -7.82 -0.13
C GLN A 758 29.37 -8.90 -0.41
N THR A 759 30.47 -8.95 0.34
CA THR A 759 31.50 -10.00 0.19
C THR A 759 31.08 -11.36 0.72
N LEU A 760 30.18 -11.39 1.72
CA LEU A 760 29.56 -12.62 2.18
C LEU A 760 28.60 -13.20 1.12
N ASN A 761 28.18 -12.40 0.14
CA ASN A 761 27.36 -12.84 -0.97
C ASN A 761 28.22 -13.35 -2.14
N ASP A 762 27.86 -14.51 -2.68
CA ASP A 762 28.55 -15.13 -3.82
C ASP A 762 28.72 -14.15 -4.99
N PHE A 763 29.95 -14.05 -5.52
CA PHE A 763 30.25 -13.20 -6.67
C PHE A 763 29.82 -13.88 -7.97
N GLN A 764 28.85 -13.28 -8.68
CA GLN A 764 28.49 -13.65 -10.04
C GLN A 764 28.60 -12.42 -10.94
N PRO A 765 29.61 -12.33 -11.82
CA PRO A 765 29.68 -11.24 -12.79
C PRO A 765 28.54 -11.37 -13.81
N GLU A 766 27.86 -10.26 -14.11
CA GLU A 766 26.84 -10.26 -15.17
C GLU A 766 27.49 -10.42 -16.55
N ALA A 767 26.79 -11.08 -17.48
CA ALA A 767 27.32 -11.47 -18.80
C ALA A 767 27.75 -10.29 -19.70
N GLN A 768 27.46 -9.05 -19.32
CA GLN A 768 27.76 -7.83 -20.07
C GLN A 768 28.98 -7.06 -19.54
N HIS A 769 29.56 -7.46 -18.40
CA HIS A 769 30.71 -6.75 -17.83
C HIS A 769 32.01 -7.10 -18.56
N SER A 770 32.82 -6.07 -18.81
CA SER A 770 34.17 -6.23 -19.32
C SER A 770 35.07 -6.93 -18.28
N LEU A 771 36.12 -7.63 -18.75
CA LEU A 771 37.11 -8.25 -17.87
C LEU A 771 37.74 -7.25 -16.86
N GLY A 772 37.87 -5.98 -17.24
CA GLY A 772 38.34 -4.91 -16.36
C GLY A 772 37.36 -4.59 -15.22
N GLU A 773 36.06 -4.55 -15.50
CA GLU A 773 35.02 -4.34 -14.49
C GLU A 773 34.90 -5.54 -13.53
N ILE A 774 35.07 -6.76 -14.05
CA ILE A 774 35.10 -7.98 -13.23
C ILE A 774 36.31 -7.95 -12.29
N LEU A 775 37.49 -7.56 -12.80
CA LEU A 775 38.69 -7.42 -11.97
C LEU A 775 38.49 -6.35 -10.88
N GLY A 776 37.94 -5.18 -11.23
CA GLY A 776 37.64 -4.12 -10.26
C GLY A 776 36.64 -4.57 -9.18
N ALA A 777 35.60 -5.32 -9.56
CA ALA A 777 34.64 -5.87 -8.60
C ALA A 777 35.26 -6.94 -7.68
N LEU A 778 36.21 -7.74 -8.18
CA LEU A 778 36.97 -8.71 -7.39
C LEU A 778 37.94 -8.02 -6.42
N GLU A 779 38.62 -6.97 -6.84
CA GLU A 779 39.50 -6.17 -5.98
C GLU A 779 38.70 -5.50 -4.85
N THR A 780 37.54 -4.93 -5.17
CA THR A 780 36.62 -4.36 -4.18
C THR A 780 36.14 -5.41 -3.18
N ARG A 781 35.86 -6.64 -3.64
CA ARG A 781 35.51 -7.76 -2.75
C ARG A 781 36.68 -8.24 -1.89
N LYS A 782 37.89 -8.27 -2.44
CA LYS A 782 39.10 -8.63 -1.68
C LYS A 782 39.33 -7.65 -0.54
N LEU A 783 39.07 -6.36 -0.77
CA LEU A 783 39.09 -5.33 0.27
C LEU A 783 38.00 -5.58 1.33
N GLY A 784 36.76 -5.88 0.93
CA GLY A 784 35.65 -6.12 1.86
C GLY A 784 35.79 -7.38 2.74
N HIS A 785 36.62 -8.36 2.36
CA HIS A 785 36.89 -9.54 3.21
C HIS A 785 37.60 -9.17 4.53
N ALA A 786 38.37 -8.08 4.54
CA ALA A 786 38.97 -7.56 5.78
C ALA A 786 37.92 -6.91 6.70
N SER A 787 36.78 -6.47 6.15
CA SER A 787 35.72 -5.71 6.81
C SER A 787 34.46 -6.55 7.03
N LYS A 788 34.61 -7.81 7.45
CA LYS A 788 33.47 -8.68 7.72
C LYS A 788 32.58 -8.08 8.83
N PRO A 789 31.28 -7.83 8.59
CA PRO A 789 30.42 -7.17 9.56
C PRO A 789 30.13 -8.12 10.73
N LEU A 790 30.27 -7.60 11.96
CA LEU A 790 29.87 -8.29 13.19
C LEU A 790 28.35 -8.20 13.41
N ASP A 791 27.77 -7.06 13.05
CA ASP A 791 26.36 -6.71 13.28
C ASP A 791 25.54 -6.92 12.00
N GLU A 792 24.31 -7.43 12.09
CA GLU A 792 23.43 -7.59 10.92
C GLU A 792 22.89 -6.24 10.40
N ASN A 793 22.78 -5.24 11.29
CA ASN A 793 22.17 -3.93 11.04
C ASN A 793 23.25 -2.84 11.04
N SER A 794 23.32 -2.05 9.96
CA SER A 794 24.31 -0.97 9.83
C SER A 794 24.10 0.16 10.86
N ALA A 795 22.87 0.42 11.29
CA ALA A 795 22.58 1.38 12.35
C ALA A 795 23.10 0.91 13.71
N THR A 796 22.98 -0.38 14.03
CA THR A 796 23.57 -0.97 15.24
C THR A 796 25.09 -0.89 15.21
N HIS A 797 25.69 -1.13 14.04
CA HIS A 797 27.14 -0.99 13.84
C HIS A 797 27.63 0.44 14.13
N LEU A 798 26.88 1.46 13.69
CA LEU A 798 27.17 2.87 14.00
C LEU A 798 27.11 3.15 15.50
N ILE A 799 26.03 2.75 16.18
CA ILE A 799 25.88 2.99 17.62
C ILE A 799 26.96 2.28 18.43
N ARG A 800 27.29 1.02 18.08
CA ARG A 800 28.37 0.28 18.73
C ARG A 800 29.72 0.99 18.56
N SER A 801 29.99 1.51 17.37
CA SER A 801 31.23 2.23 17.07
C SER A 801 31.30 3.59 17.75
N ALA A 802 30.16 4.27 17.91
CA ALA A 802 30.05 5.53 18.64
C ALA A 802 30.35 5.34 20.14
N LEU A 803 29.71 4.34 20.78
CA LEU A 803 29.83 4.12 22.23
C LEU A 803 31.10 3.34 22.63
N GLY A 804 31.55 2.39 21.81
CA GLY A 804 32.78 1.62 22.05
C GLY A 804 34.05 2.33 21.56
N GLY A 805 33.90 3.26 20.61
CA GLY A 805 35.01 3.92 19.92
C GLY A 805 35.55 3.12 18.73
N CYS A 806 36.26 3.81 17.83
CA CYS A 806 36.73 3.25 16.56
C CYS A 806 38.12 2.59 16.64
N SER A 807 38.78 2.60 17.80
CA SER A 807 40.18 2.15 17.99
C SER A 807 40.34 1.28 19.24
N GLY A 808 41.33 0.37 19.22
CA GLY A 808 41.72 -0.45 20.38
C GLY A 808 41.37 -1.94 20.34
N GLY A 809 40.90 -2.45 19.19
CA GLY A 809 40.53 -3.87 19.03
C GLY A 809 39.18 -4.20 19.67
N THR A 810 38.62 -5.35 19.30
CA THR A 810 37.23 -5.72 19.61
C THR A 810 36.95 -5.86 21.12
N GLU A 811 37.90 -6.37 21.90
CA GLU A 811 37.71 -6.55 23.35
C GLU A 811 37.57 -5.22 24.11
N LEU A 812 38.43 -4.25 23.79
CA LEU A 812 38.34 -2.89 24.35
C LEU A 812 37.06 -2.18 23.86
N GLN A 813 36.69 -2.49 22.61
CA GLN A 813 35.37 -2.33 21.99
C GLN A 813 34.22 -2.52 22.98
N TYR A 814 34.11 -3.78 23.39
CA TYR A 814 33.03 -4.27 24.24
C TYR A 814 33.16 -3.79 25.68
N ALA A 815 34.37 -3.64 26.23
CA ALA A 815 34.55 -3.15 27.60
C ALA A 815 33.98 -1.74 27.78
N ARG A 816 34.25 -0.81 26.83
CA ARG A 816 33.70 0.55 26.86
C ARG A 816 32.19 0.57 26.64
N LEU A 817 31.70 -0.28 25.73
CA LEU A 817 30.28 -0.42 25.48
C LEU A 817 29.53 -0.89 26.74
N GLU A 818 30.09 -1.88 27.43
CA GLU A 818 29.56 -2.42 28.68
C GLU A 818 29.50 -1.34 29.76
N GLU A 819 30.58 -0.58 29.94
CA GLU A 819 30.63 0.54 30.88
C GLU A 819 29.54 1.59 30.58
N SER A 820 29.37 1.96 29.30
CA SER A 820 28.36 2.94 28.87
C SER A 820 26.91 2.44 29.05
N LEU A 821 26.65 1.15 28.82
CA LEU A 821 25.32 0.56 28.92
C LEU A 821 24.93 0.15 30.35
N MET A 822 25.89 -0.08 31.24
CA MET A 822 25.64 -0.40 32.65
C MET A 822 25.25 0.81 33.49
N LEU A 823 25.39 2.04 32.97
CA LEU A 823 25.02 3.25 33.70
C LEU A 823 23.54 3.20 34.10
N PRO A 824 23.22 3.44 35.39
CA PRO A 824 21.84 3.40 35.86
C PRO A 824 21.01 4.53 35.24
N PRO A 825 19.68 4.31 35.06
CA PRO A 825 18.78 5.31 34.49
C PRO A 825 18.78 6.57 35.36
N GLY A 826 18.94 7.73 34.73
CA GLY A 826 19.06 9.04 35.40
C GLY A 826 20.50 9.56 35.55
N MET A 827 21.51 8.67 35.59
CA MET A 827 22.92 9.08 35.45
C MET A 827 23.39 9.02 33.99
N ALA A 828 22.83 8.11 33.19
CA ALA A 828 23.21 7.95 31.79
C ALA A 828 23.18 9.26 30.98
N ARG A 829 22.19 10.14 31.25
CA ARG A 829 22.05 11.45 30.58
C ARG A 829 23.24 12.40 30.80
N ASN A 830 23.99 12.23 31.90
CA ASN A 830 25.19 13.04 32.15
C ASN A 830 26.39 12.62 31.28
N TYR A 831 26.34 11.41 30.71
CA TYR A 831 27.43 10.81 29.94
C TYR A 831 27.11 10.67 28.46
N ARG A 832 25.83 10.54 28.09
CA ARG A 832 25.38 10.42 26.70
C ARG A 832 23.91 10.84 26.55
N ASP A 833 23.56 11.25 25.35
CA ASP A 833 22.17 11.46 24.97
C ASP A 833 21.46 10.16 24.54
N ASP A 834 20.14 10.24 24.32
CA ASP A 834 19.37 9.30 23.53
C ASP A 834 19.95 9.28 22.10
N ILE A 835 20.16 8.08 21.56
CA ILE A 835 20.76 7.92 20.24
C ILE A 835 19.77 7.19 19.36
N THR A 836 19.33 7.85 18.29
CA THR A 836 18.45 7.27 17.28
C THR A 836 19.07 7.39 15.91
N VAL A 837 19.25 6.26 15.23
CA VAL A 837 19.92 6.19 13.92
C VAL A 837 19.04 5.44 12.94
N MET A 838 18.89 6.01 11.75
CA MET A 838 18.21 5.41 10.61
C MET A 838 19.09 5.52 9.36
N VAL A 839 19.42 4.38 8.75
CA VAL A 839 20.21 4.29 7.51
C VAL A 839 19.31 3.82 6.37
N LEU A 840 19.13 4.67 5.36
CA LEU A 840 18.37 4.36 4.14
C LEU A 840 19.34 3.89 3.06
N HIS A 841 19.21 2.65 2.59
CA HIS A 841 20.00 2.10 1.50
C HIS A 841 19.26 2.27 0.17
N PHE A 842 19.92 2.90 -0.80
CA PHE A 842 19.35 3.15 -2.12
C PHE A 842 19.73 2.06 -3.13
N LYS A 843 18.92 1.91 -4.17
CA LYS A 843 19.23 1.01 -5.27
C LYS A 843 20.36 1.61 -6.10
N THR A 844 21.55 1.03 -5.98
CA THR A 844 22.64 1.25 -6.94
C THR A 844 22.22 0.62 -8.25
N THR A 845 22.05 1.45 -9.28
CA THR A 845 21.70 1.02 -10.64
C THR A 845 22.84 0.29 -11.30
#